data_AF-A0A1M6V6J1-F1
#
_entry.id   AF-A0A1M6V6J1-F1
#
_cell.length_a   1.000
_cell.length_b   1.000
_cell.length_c   1.000
_cell.angle_alpha   90.00
_cell.angle_beta   90.00
_cell.angle_gamma   90.00
#
_symmetry.space_group_name_H-M   'P 1'
#
loop_
_entity.id
_entity.type
_entity.pdbx_description
1 polymer ?
#
loop_
_entity_poly.entity_id
_entity_poly.type
_entity_poly.pdbx_seq_one_letter_code
_entity_poly.pdbx_strand_id
1 'polypeptide(L)'
;MTPRSDEPEPIDPAEFLVPLVRDATVGVHGATPGHPLYGSGFFVAPNWVLTCAHVACRSSEDAEGAAGVGQPAARAVTVGWGGRMLDGVVEWAQPAEHDGGSWPAPDLALIRLLDPVDHPCVWLTERTAKAYTTNQVAFFGYTAAEAGPESYNGRCTISGQVGIGGVLKLGNEDEMPHGVSGGPVVDLVRGEVIGVLKARRRGQDGGQAVGIQQLRRLPAGDPADPSLDLYHRVMTAHDLYHADRHAFVRDDGGTWTDAHSEIGACAGRALTPGQRTRLLGLLAELPPPVDANSLKGVVEAVRGGPAQGLTVAPRGWRDGLGLLYDLRRGTAELEAVLRYAVHAATADRVTAADESAERTLWEWAQQTAADAEDTLGKLFRRTLVDERRSRLRVRAAPGADRVPAEQHGTEALLQISPRGWEPGRYDWRVSVVPRSGEVECVEEQFDPGTDLEALAPRLREPLREVFRRCDGPGTLAVIQLAVPGALVGRFSDVRLLGIEADRPVVIRRTDMPDEDRPEADERAARWRTLHEQPPRTHILDCDEGAACPLPDEADLRARPRDTLPALCRSAATAPEALDRIVRGGYSVALWRRRPVAQESVCADFHRGMGRAVRDARSAGRLPRLLVELRAEVDDGVPEKFWASGLMLFYDDPTRPLPGTDEPLETP
;
A
#
# COMPACT_ATOMS: atom_id res chain seq x y z
N MET A 1 -2.56 -57.62 -15.83
CA MET A 1 -1.80 -56.36 -15.88
C MET A 1 -1.25 -56.12 -14.50
N THR A 2 0.00 -56.52 -14.29
CA THR A 2 0.81 -56.13 -13.13
C THR A 2 1.08 -54.62 -13.23
N PRO A 3 0.92 -53.84 -12.15
CA PRO A 3 1.35 -52.44 -12.17
C PRO A 3 2.86 -52.39 -12.38
N ARG A 4 3.31 -51.52 -13.29
CA ARG A 4 4.73 -51.23 -13.49
C ARG A 4 5.27 -50.63 -12.19
N SER A 5 6.17 -51.36 -11.55
CA SER A 5 6.88 -51.03 -10.32
C SER A 5 8.09 -50.10 -10.55
N ASP A 6 7.99 -49.18 -11.52
CA ASP A 6 9.09 -48.28 -11.93
C ASP A 6 8.68 -46.79 -11.90
N GLU A 7 7.55 -46.44 -11.28
CA GLU A 7 7.32 -45.03 -10.92
C GLU A 7 8.13 -44.75 -9.64
N PRO A 8 9.13 -43.86 -9.69
CA PRO A 8 9.88 -43.49 -8.49
C PRO A 8 8.91 -42.99 -7.42
N GLU A 9 9.10 -43.45 -6.19
CA GLU A 9 8.32 -43.02 -5.04
C GLU A 9 8.33 -41.48 -4.98
N PRO A 10 7.17 -40.82 -4.83
CA PRO A 10 7.11 -39.37 -4.85
C PRO A 10 7.97 -38.82 -3.69
N ILE A 11 9.01 -38.07 -4.03
CA ILE A 11 9.93 -37.49 -3.04
C ILE A 11 9.15 -36.52 -2.16
N ASP A 12 9.22 -36.69 -0.83
CA ASP A 12 8.62 -35.75 0.12
C ASP A 12 9.43 -34.44 0.09
N PRO A 13 8.85 -33.29 -0.36
CA PRO A 13 9.57 -32.02 -0.41
C PRO A 13 10.21 -31.62 0.93
N ALA A 14 9.68 -32.11 2.04
CA ALA A 14 10.22 -31.84 3.36
C ALA A 14 11.65 -32.36 3.56
N GLU A 15 12.08 -33.41 2.85
CA GLU A 15 13.44 -33.95 2.95
C GLU A 15 14.49 -32.90 2.57
N PHE A 16 14.19 -32.05 1.60
CA PHE A 16 15.07 -30.96 1.15
C PHE A 16 14.84 -29.66 1.90
N LEU A 17 13.58 -29.37 2.27
CA LEU A 17 13.20 -28.07 2.82
C LEU A 17 13.43 -27.95 4.33
N VAL A 18 13.17 -29.02 5.10
CA VAL A 18 13.24 -28.97 6.57
C VAL A 18 14.64 -28.57 7.07
N PRO A 19 15.76 -29.13 6.56
CA PRO A 19 17.08 -28.73 7.01
C PRO A 19 17.34 -27.23 6.77
N LEU A 20 17.03 -26.73 5.57
CA LEU A 20 17.25 -25.33 5.19
C LEU A 20 16.46 -24.35 6.08
N VAL A 21 15.21 -24.67 6.37
CA VAL A 21 14.34 -23.80 7.17
C VAL A 21 14.75 -23.85 8.64
N ARG A 22 15.05 -25.05 9.17
CA ARG A 22 15.49 -25.22 10.55
C ARG A 22 16.77 -24.43 10.81
N ASP A 23 17.74 -24.51 9.91
CA ASP A 23 19.03 -23.84 10.09
C ASP A 23 18.92 -22.31 10.01
N ALA A 24 17.88 -21.79 9.34
CA ALA A 24 17.54 -20.36 9.27
C ALA A 24 16.57 -19.88 10.37
N THR A 25 16.01 -20.79 11.16
CA THR A 25 15.06 -20.48 12.25
C THR A 25 15.84 -20.14 13.53
N VAL A 26 15.34 -19.18 14.30
CA VAL A 26 15.98 -18.67 15.52
C VAL A 26 15.01 -18.60 16.69
N GLY A 27 15.53 -18.68 17.91
CA GLY A 27 14.82 -18.30 19.13
C GLY A 27 14.91 -16.80 19.37
N VAL A 28 13.82 -16.14 19.75
CA VAL A 28 13.81 -14.72 20.14
C VAL A 28 13.66 -14.64 21.65
N HIS A 29 14.59 -13.97 22.31
CA HIS A 29 14.75 -13.94 23.76
C HIS A 29 14.73 -12.51 24.31
N GLY A 30 14.40 -12.41 25.60
CA GLY A 30 14.62 -11.20 26.37
C GLY A 30 16.09 -10.87 26.53
N ALA A 31 16.41 -9.57 26.55
CA ALA A 31 17.74 -9.05 26.83
C ALA A 31 18.13 -9.13 28.33
N THR A 32 17.21 -9.57 29.20
CA THR A 32 17.47 -9.73 30.64
C THR A 32 18.31 -10.98 30.92
N PRO A 33 19.05 -11.01 32.05
CA PRO A 33 19.82 -12.18 32.47
C PRO A 33 18.95 -13.46 32.51
N GLY A 34 19.47 -14.55 31.94
CA GLY A 34 18.74 -15.82 31.80
C GLY A 34 18.02 -15.99 30.46
N HIS A 35 17.97 -14.94 29.62
CA HIS A 35 17.48 -14.98 28.23
C HIS A 35 16.19 -15.79 28.04
N PRO A 36 15.08 -15.43 28.72
CA PRO A 36 13.83 -16.15 28.59
C PRO A 36 13.36 -16.17 27.13
N LEU A 37 12.95 -17.34 26.64
CA LEU A 37 12.38 -17.49 25.30
C LEU A 37 11.02 -16.76 25.22
N TYR A 38 10.92 -15.77 24.34
CA TYR A 38 9.68 -15.03 24.07
C TYR A 38 8.90 -15.61 22.90
N GLY A 39 9.62 -16.12 21.91
CA GLY A 39 9.04 -16.69 20.71
C GLY A 39 10.13 -17.13 19.74
N SER A 40 9.77 -17.20 18.46
CA SER A 40 10.63 -17.63 17.38
C SER A 40 10.81 -16.51 16.35
N GLY A 41 11.80 -16.66 15.50
CA GLY A 41 12.00 -15.81 14.33
C GLY A 41 12.74 -16.60 13.26
N PHE A 42 13.11 -15.93 12.17
CA PHE A 42 13.95 -16.52 11.14
C PHE A 42 14.71 -15.47 10.34
N PHE A 43 15.85 -15.86 9.82
CA PHE A 43 16.68 -15.01 8.98
C PHE A 43 16.05 -14.81 7.59
N VAL A 44 15.78 -13.55 7.25
CA VAL A 44 15.19 -13.15 5.97
C VAL A 44 16.17 -12.51 5.01
N ALA A 45 17.23 -11.92 5.52
CA ALA A 45 18.32 -11.35 4.76
C ALA A 45 19.55 -11.32 5.67
N PRO A 46 20.77 -11.15 5.13
CA PRO A 46 21.96 -10.97 5.95
C PRO A 46 21.72 -9.93 7.05
N ASN A 47 21.94 -10.32 8.30
CA ASN A 47 21.80 -9.47 9.49
C ASN A 47 20.35 -9.08 9.88
N TRP A 48 19.32 -9.71 9.30
CA TRP A 48 17.91 -9.39 9.52
C TRP A 48 17.08 -10.60 9.92
N VAL A 49 16.36 -10.49 11.04
CA VAL A 49 15.43 -11.50 11.56
C VAL A 49 14.00 -10.97 11.51
N LEU A 50 13.09 -11.76 10.96
CA LEU A 50 11.65 -11.50 10.99
C LEU A 50 10.99 -12.31 12.10
N THR A 51 10.05 -11.69 12.82
CA THR A 51 9.26 -12.31 13.89
C THR A 51 7.90 -11.60 14.03
N CYS A 52 7.10 -11.98 15.04
CA CYS A 52 5.89 -11.26 15.40
C CYS A 52 6.16 -10.04 16.27
N ALA A 53 5.35 -8.98 16.12
CA ALA A 53 5.45 -7.79 16.95
C ALA A 53 5.25 -8.12 18.43
N HIS A 54 4.28 -8.97 18.77
CA HIS A 54 4.05 -9.39 20.14
C HIS A 54 5.18 -10.24 20.74
N VAL A 55 6.07 -10.80 19.92
CA VAL A 55 7.25 -11.53 20.42
C VAL A 55 8.35 -10.52 20.74
N ALA A 56 8.64 -9.61 19.83
CA ALA A 56 9.70 -8.62 19.95
C ALA A 56 9.37 -7.50 20.96
N CYS A 57 8.10 -7.09 21.05
CA CYS A 57 7.63 -5.93 21.82
C CYS A 57 6.92 -6.31 23.12
N ARG A 58 7.07 -7.55 23.61
CA ARG A 58 6.51 -7.98 24.89
C ARG A 58 6.97 -7.03 25.99
N SER A 59 6.02 -6.35 26.65
CA SER A 59 6.30 -5.43 27.76
C SER A 59 7.21 -6.11 28.78
N SER A 60 8.46 -5.69 28.83
CA SER A 60 9.28 -5.90 30.00
C SER A 60 8.65 -5.01 31.07
N GLU A 61 8.37 -5.57 32.25
CA GLU A 61 8.08 -4.76 33.45
C GLU A 61 9.23 -3.76 33.77
N ASP A 62 10.35 -3.84 33.04
CA ASP A 62 11.58 -3.05 33.23
C ASP A 62 11.87 -1.99 32.12
N ALA A 63 10.88 -1.49 31.38
CA ALA A 63 11.11 -0.38 30.43
C ALA A 63 11.00 1.02 31.10
N GLU A 64 11.60 1.21 32.27
CA GLU A 64 11.85 2.56 32.82
C GLU A 64 13.22 3.05 32.32
N GLY A 65 13.24 3.80 31.22
CA GLY A 65 14.48 4.45 30.80
C GLY A 65 14.48 5.05 29.40
N ALA A 66 14.21 6.36 29.33
CA ALA A 66 14.55 7.29 28.25
C ALA A 66 13.84 7.09 26.88
N ALA A 67 12.56 7.48 26.81
CA ALA A 67 11.96 7.92 25.55
C ALA A 67 11.93 9.46 25.51
N GLY A 68 12.78 10.06 24.68
CA GLY A 68 12.56 11.41 24.18
C GLY A 68 11.45 11.39 23.13
N VAL A 69 10.60 12.41 23.14
CA VAL A 69 9.44 12.54 22.26
C VAL A 69 9.84 12.35 20.79
N GLY A 70 9.28 11.34 20.11
CA GLY A 70 9.30 11.22 18.64
C GLY A 70 10.02 10.01 18.02
N GLN A 71 10.72 9.17 18.80
CA GLN A 71 11.25 7.87 18.33
C GLN A 71 11.04 6.82 19.44
N PRO A 72 10.44 5.65 19.16
CA PRO A 72 10.39 4.59 20.15
C PRO A 72 11.84 4.19 20.50
N ALA A 73 12.16 4.14 21.79
CA ALA A 73 13.49 3.71 22.26
C ALA A 73 13.84 2.37 21.60
N ALA A 74 15.01 2.30 20.96
CA ALA A 74 15.52 1.09 20.32
C ALA A 74 15.44 -0.09 21.29
N ARG A 75 14.53 -1.04 21.03
CA ARG A 75 14.27 -2.15 21.95
C ARG A 75 15.31 -3.24 21.73
N ALA A 76 16.17 -3.45 22.72
CA ALA A 76 17.16 -4.52 22.69
C ALA A 76 16.49 -5.90 22.84
N VAL A 77 16.95 -6.86 22.07
CA VAL A 77 16.53 -8.28 22.10
C VAL A 77 17.75 -9.16 21.90
N THR A 78 17.65 -10.43 22.28
CA THR A 78 18.71 -11.41 22.02
C THR A 78 18.17 -12.52 21.11
N VAL A 79 18.95 -12.91 20.11
CA VAL A 79 18.60 -13.92 19.11
C VAL A 79 19.44 -15.17 19.36
N GLY A 80 18.79 -16.29 19.67
CA GLY A 80 19.42 -17.59 19.86
C GLY A 80 19.53 -18.34 18.53
N TRP A 81 20.76 -18.67 18.12
CA TRP A 81 21.04 -19.39 16.88
C TRP A 81 22.29 -20.26 16.97
N GLY A 82 22.20 -21.55 16.62
CA GLY A 82 23.34 -22.46 16.60
C GLY A 82 24.09 -22.57 17.94
N GLY A 83 23.38 -22.46 19.07
CA GLY A 83 23.97 -22.43 20.42
C GLY A 83 24.61 -21.09 20.81
N ARG A 84 24.54 -20.07 19.96
CA ARG A 84 25.03 -18.71 20.21
C ARG A 84 23.86 -17.80 20.56
N MET A 85 24.15 -16.79 21.37
CA MET A 85 23.25 -15.66 21.63
C MET A 85 23.82 -14.44 20.92
N LEU A 86 23.01 -13.82 20.06
CA LEU A 86 23.38 -12.67 19.22
C LEU A 86 22.58 -11.46 19.66
N ASP A 87 23.24 -10.32 19.82
CA ASP A 87 22.55 -9.09 20.20
C ASP A 87 21.83 -8.49 19.00
N GLY A 88 20.61 -8.01 19.23
CA GLY A 88 19.76 -7.42 18.21
C GLY A 88 18.95 -6.25 18.72
N VAL A 89 18.45 -5.45 17.77
CA VAL A 89 17.57 -4.31 18.03
C VAL A 89 16.34 -4.43 17.16
N VAL A 90 15.17 -4.19 17.75
CA VAL A 90 13.91 -4.08 17.01
C VAL A 90 13.95 -2.78 16.20
N GLU A 91 14.19 -2.92 14.90
CA GLU A 91 14.25 -1.79 13.95
C GLU A 91 12.83 -1.34 13.55
N TRP A 92 11.88 -2.28 13.53
CA TRP A 92 10.49 -1.99 13.23
C TRP A 92 9.55 -3.01 13.89
N ALA A 93 8.38 -2.56 14.33
CA ALA A 93 7.29 -3.40 14.76
C ALA A 93 5.94 -2.76 14.43
N GLN A 94 4.97 -3.57 14.01
CA GLN A 94 3.60 -3.14 13.79
C GLN A 94 2.60 -4.16 14.37
N PRO A 95 1.77 -3.77 15.34
CA PRO A 95 1.80 -2.48 16.04
C PRO A 95 3.08 -2.31 16.88
N ALA A 96 3.48 -1.07 17.13
CA ALA A 96 4.66 -0.77 17.96
C ALA A 96 4.37 -0.87 19.47
N GLU A 97 3.14 -0.54 19.86
CA GLU A 97 2.62 -0.58 21.23
C GLU A 97 1.22 -1.20 21.22
N HIS A 98 0.81 -1.82 22.33
CA HIS A 98 -0.49 -2.49 22.42
C HIS A 98 -1.03 -2.47 23.85
N ASP A 99 -2.17 -1.81 24.06
CA ASP A 99 -2.79 -1.55 25.38
C ASP A 99 -3.63 -2.74 25.92
N GLY A 100 -3.10 -3.97 25.76
CA GLY A 100 -3.75 -5.20 26.22
C GLY A 100 -4.78 -5.79 25.25
N GLY A 101 -5.03 -7.09 25.33
CA GLY A 101 -5.89 -7.83 24.40
C GLY A 101 -5.12 -8.58 23.29
N SER A 102 -5.77 -8.85 22.16
CA SER A 102 -5.15 -9.52 21.00
C SER A 102 -4.41 -8.50 20.14
N TRP A 103 -3.15 -8.80 19.77
CA TRP A 103 -2.37 -7.97 18.86
C TRP A 103 -3.03 -7.98 17.47
N PRO A 104 -3.40 -6.82 16.89
CA PRO A 104 -3.99 -6.76 15.56
C PRO A 104 -2.99 -7.14 14.46
N ALA A 105 -3.49 -7.55 13.29
CA ALA A 105 -2.65 -7.70 12.10
C ALA A 105 -2.00 -6.34 11.73
N PRO A 106 -0.80 -6.33 11.13
CA PRO A 106 -0.04 -7.49 10.69
C PRO A 106 0.73 -8.21 11.81
N ASP A 107 0.93 -7.64 13.01
CA ASP A 107 1.67 -8.29 14.11
C ASP A 107 3.06 -8.80 13.67
N LEU A 108 3.84 -7.93 13.02
CA LEU A 108 5.17 -8.24 12.50
C LEU A 108 6.23 -7.33 13.13
N ALA A 109 7.42 -7.85 13.34
CA ALA A 109 8.59 -7.08 13.74
C ALA A 109 9.85 -7.54 13.01
N LEU A 110 10.73 -6.58 12.76
CA LEU A 110 12.01 -6.79 12.12
C LEU A 110 13.12 -6.43 13.10
N ILE A 111 14.02 -7.39 13.33
CA ILE A 111 15.16 -7.26 14.23
C ILE A 111 16.42 -7.18 13.36
N ARG A 112 17.25 -6.17 13.62
CA ARG A 112 18.60 -6.06 13.07
C ARG A 112 19.60 -6.60 14.07
N LEU A 113 20.46 -7.52 13.65
CA LEU A 113 21.57 -7.95 14.50
C LEU A 113 22.62 -6.84 14.62
N LEU A 114 23.25 -6.74 15.77
CA LEU A 114 24.33 -5.77 16.02
C LEU A 114 25.68 -6.30 15.58
N ASP A 115 25.90 -7.61 15.78
CA ASP A 115 27.11 -8.31 15.36
C ASP A 115 26.78 -9.22 14.17
N PRO A 116 27.27 -8.88 12.95
CA PRO A 116 27.04 -9.70 11.77
C PRO A 116 27.61 -11.11 11.93
N VAL A 117 26.82 -12.09 11.52
CA VAL A 117 27.22 -13.50 11.45
C VAL A 117 26.83 -14.07 10.08
N ASP A 118 27.61 -14.99 9.54
CA ASP A 118 27.19 -15.75 8.36
C ASP A 118 26.13 -16.76 8.79
N HIS A 119 24.95 -16.66 8.20
CA HIS A 119 23.78 -17.47 8.52
C HIS A 119 22.99 -17.79 7.25
N PRO A 120 22.27 -18.91 7.19
CA PRO A 120 21.36 -19.16 6.09
C PRO A 120 20.18 -18.18 6.13
N CYS A 121 19.62 -17.83 4.97
CA CYS A 121 18.35 -17.10 4.87
C CYS A 121 17.29 -17.97 4.22
N VAL A 122 16.05 -17.85 4.68
CA VAL A 122 14.90 -18.50 4.02
C VAL A 122 14.61 -17.86 2.66
N TRP A 123 13.90 -18.58 1.79
CA TRP A 123 13.34 -18.00 0.56
C TRP A 123 11.97 -17.37 0.83
N LEU A 124 11.88 -16.04 0.78
CA LEU A 124 10.62 -15.32 0.83
C LEU A 124 9.93 -15.33 -0.52
N THR A 125 8.66 -15.71 -0.55
CA THR A 125 7.87 -15.67 -1.79
C THR A 125 7.71 -14.24 -2.32
N GLU A 126 7.95 -14.04 -3.61
CA GLU A 126 7.57 -12.83 -4.35
C GLU A 126 6.12 -12.90 -4.87
N ARG A 127 5.49 -14.09 -4.86
CA ARG A 127 4.20 -14.36 -5.50
C ARG A 127 3.03 -13.74 -4.73
N THR A 128 1.90 -13.56 -5.41
CA THR A 128 0.68 -12.98 -4.82
C THR A 128 -0.01 -13.95 -3.84
N ALA A 129 -0.76 -13.40 -2.89
CA ALA A 129 -1.47 -14.20 -1.89
C ALA A 129 -2.61 -15.05 -2.47
N LYS A 130 -3.12 -14.68 -3.66
CA LYS A 130 -4.11 -15.46 -4.41
C LYS A 130 -3.64 -16.89 -4.70
N ALA A 131 -2.33 -17.11 -4.68
CA ALA A 131 -1.75 -18.40 -4.98
C ALA A 131 -1.76 -19.37 -3.78
N TYR A 132 -2.17 -19.00 -2.56
CA TYR A 132 -2.00 -19.84 -1.35
C TYR A 132 -3.09 -20.89 -1.10
N THR A 133 -3.91 -21.24 -2.09
CA THR A 133 -5.06 -22.14 -1.89
C THR A 133 -4.62 -23.57 -1.49
N THR A 134 -5.12 -24.05 -0.35
CA THR A 134 -5.13 -25.47 0.10
C THR A 134 -3.80 -26.22 0.13
N ASN A 135 -2.68 -25.51 0.27
CA ASN A 135 -1.36 -26.14 0.26
C ASN A 135 -1.04 -26.83 1.59
N GLN A 136 -0.35 -27.97 1.51
CA GLN A 136 0.38 -28.51 2.66
C GLN A 136 1.48 -27.51 3.02
N VAL A 137 1.45 -27.05 4.25
CA VAL A 137 2.43 -26.13 4.79
C VAL A 137 3.14 -26.78 5.97
N ALA A 138 4.38 -26.35 6.21
CA ALA A 138 5.09 -26.63 7.44
C ALA A 138 5.35 -25.33 8.20
N PHE A 139 5.34 -25.41 9.52
CA PHE A 139 5.72 -24.31 10.38
C PHE A 139 6.87 -24.72 11.28
N PHE A 140 7.72 -23.76 11.63
CA PHE A 140 8.96 -23.98 12.37
C PHE A 140 9.08 -22.96 13.51
N GLY A 141 9.80 -23.31 14.56
CA GLY A 141 10.08 -22.41 15.66
C GLY A 141 10.86 -23.09 16.78
N TYR A 142 10.85 -22.45 17.94
CA TYR A 142 11.41 -22.93 19.18
C TYR A 142 10.32 -23.01 20.24
N THR A 143 10.35 -24.05 21.06
CA THR A 143 9.52 -24.18 22.26
C THR A 143 10.40 -24.28 23.49
N ALA A 144 9.87 -23.90 24.64
CA ALA A 144 10.56 -24.13 25.91
C ALA A 144 10.50 -25.62 26.27
N ALA A 145 11.64 -26.19 26.64
CA ALA A 145 11.74 -27.54 27.21
C ALA A 145 12.59 -27.50 28.50
N GLU A 146 12.59 -28.59 29.29
CA GLU A 146 13.30 -28.67 30.57
C GLU A 146 14.82 -28.42 30.44
N ALA A 147 15.42 -28.89 29.34
CA ALA A 147 16.84 -28.73 29.05
C ALA A 147 17.20 -27.39 28.36
N GLY A 148 16.22 -26.52 28.14
CA GLY A 148 16.35 -25.26 27.40
C GLY A 148 15.47 -25.21 26.15
N PRO A 149 15.55 -24.13 25.35
CA PRO A 149 14.83 -23.99 24.09
C PRO A 149 15.17 -25.12 23.10
N GLU A 150 14.14 -25.74 22.52
CA GLU A 150 14.28 -26.82 21.54
C GLU A 150 13.59 -26.45 20.22
N SER A 151 14.18 -26.86 19.09
CA SER A 151 13.59 -26.69 17.76
C SER A 151 12.32 -27.51 17.63
N TYR A 152 11.26 -26.92 17.10
CA TYR A 152 9.97 -27.54 16.85
C TYR A 152 9.53 -27.27 15.41
N ASN A 153 8.96 -28.28 14.76
CA ASN A 153 8.28 -28.11 13.48
C ASN A 153 7.04 -29.01 13.40
N GLY A 154 6.03 -28.54 12.68
CA GLY A 154 4.80 -29.29 12.40
C GLY A 154 4.30 -29.02 10.99
N ARG A 155 3.31 -29.80 10.54
CA ARG A 155 2.65 -29.67 9.24
C ARG A 155 1.15 -29.41 9.42
N CYS A 156 0.60 -28.56 8.59
CA CYS A 156 -0.83 -28.29 8.58
C CYS A 156 -1.29 -27.88 7.18
N THR A 157 -2.58 -27.57 7.04
CA THR A 157 -3.11 -27.02 5.79
C THR A 157 -3.57 -25.58 5.95
N ILE A 158 -3.66 -24.85 4.84
CA ILE A 158 -4.33 -23.55 4.81
C ILE A 158 -5.83 -23.77 4.64
N SER A 159 -6.59 -23.47 5.69
CA SER A 159 -8.05 -23.62 5.72
C SER A 159 -8.82 -22.38 5.22
N GLY A 160 -8.11 -21.27 4.97
CA GLY A 160 -8.67 -20.08 4.33
C GLY A 160 -7.86 -18.81 4.58
N GLN A 161 -8.43 -17.67 4.20
CA GLN A 161 -7.88 -16.34 4.46
C GLN A 161 -8.92 -15.51 5.21
N VAL A 162 -8.47 -14.61 6.10
CA VAL A 162 -9.34 -13.72 6.89
C VAL A 162 -9.06 -12.26 6.53
N GLY A 163 -10.13 -11.57 6.14
CA GLY A 163 -10.11 -10.14 5.84
C GLY A 163 -9.17 -9.76 4.70
N ILE A 164 -9.04 -8.44 4.50
CA ILE A 164 -8.18 -7.84 3.48
C ILE A 164 -6.70 -7.80 3.95
N GLY A 165 -6.47 -7.99 5.25
CA GLY A 165 -5.16 -7.89 5.93
C GLY A 165 -4.18 -9.05 5.68
N GLY A 166 -4.43 -9.95 4.73
CA GLY A 166 -3.49 -11.01 4.35
C GLY A 166 -3.19 -12.04 5.44
N VAL A 167 -4.14 -12.29 6.34
CA VAL A 167 -4.00 -13.31 7.40
C VAL A 167 -4.50 -14.66 6.90
N LEU A 168 -3.65 -15.67 6.96
CA LEU A 168 -3.95 -17.06 6.62
C LEU A 168 -4.49 -17.79 7.86
N LYS A 169 -5.53 -18.60 7.67
CA LYS A 169 -6.03 -19.57 8.65
C LYS A 169 -5.30 -20.89 8.42
N LEU A 170 -4.68 -21.39 9.49
CA LEU A 170 -4.04 -22.70 9.49
C LEU A 170 -4.98 -23.73 10.13
N GLY A 171 -4.96 -24.95 9.63
CA GLY A 171 -5.66 -26.08 10.24
C GLY A 171 -5.04 -26.49 11.59
N ASN A 172 -5.69 -27.46 12.23
CA ASN A 172 -5.34 -27.99 13.55
C ASN A 172 -4.74 -29.40 13.47
N GLU A 173 -4.15 -29.76 12.33
CA GLU A 173 -3.59 -31.09 12.10
C GLU A 173 -2.37 -31.39 12.99
N ASP A 174 -1.66 -30.35 13.44
CA ASP A 174 -0.56 -30.42 14.40
C ASP A 174 -0.71 -29.38 15.52
N GLU A 175 -0.11 -29.67 16.67
CA GLU A 175 -0.07 -28.76 17.82
C GLU A 175 0.87 -27.58 17.57
N MET A 176 0.46 -26.39 18.02
CA MET A 176 1.28 -25.18 17.93
C MET A 176 1.64 -24.70 19.35
N PRO A 177 2.68 -25.27 19.99
CA PRO A 177 2.99 -25.02 21.39
C PRO A 177 3.44 -23.58 21.65
N HIS A 178 3.51 -23.19 22.92
CA HIS A 178 4.03 -21.88 23.29
C HIS A 178 5.50 -21.71 22.88
N GLY A 179 5.80 -20.61 22.19
CA GLY A 179 7.16 -20.28 21.72
C GLY A 179 7.30 -20.27 20.20
N VAL A 180 6.50 -21.04 19.45
CA VAL A 180 6.65 -21.11 17.99
C VAL A 180 6.16 -19.87 17.23
N SER A 181 5.45 -18.96 17.91
CA SER A 181 4.99 -17.71 17.30
C SER A 181 6.18 -16.85 16.82
N GLY A 182 6.05 -16.27 15.63
CA GLY A 182 7.10 -15.53 14.94
C GLY A 182 7.97 -16.39 14.01
N GLY A 183 7.86 -17.73 14.07
CA GLY A 183 8.57 -18.62 13.16
C GLY A 183 7.98 -18.67 11.73
N PRO A 184 8.69 -19.24 10.75
CA PRO A 184 8.27 -19.22 9.35
C PRO A 184 7.19 -20.26 9.06
N VAL A 185 6.28 -19.93 8.15
CA VAL A 185 5.32 -20.85 7.53
C VAL A 185 5.71 -21.04 6.06
N VAL A 186 5.99 -22.29 5.68
CA VAL A 186 6.56 -22.70 4.40
C VAL A 186 5.53 -23.48 3.59
N ASP A 187 5.32 -23.07 2.34
CA ASP A 187 4.59 -23.85 1.34
C ASP A 187 5.49 -24.99 0.83
N LEU A 188 5.16 -26.24 1.19
CA LEU A 188 6.00 -27.39 0.85
C LEU A 188 5.99 -27.72 -0.64
N VAL A 189 4.95 -27.34 -1.37
CA VAL A 189 4.86 -27.56 -2.82
C VAL A 189 5.76 -26.58 -3.58
N ARG A 190 5.90 -25.37 -3.05
CA ARG A 190 6.70 -24.31 -3.68
C ARG A 190 8.10 -24.18 -3.12
N GLY A 191 8.34 -24.66 -1.91
CA GLY A 191 9.55 -24.38 -1.14
C GLY A 191 9.68 -22.89 -0.84
N GLU A 192 8.63 -22.22 -0.39
CA GLU A 192 8.68 -20.76 -0.16
C GLU A 192 8.09 -20.43 1.20
N VAL A 193 8.72 -19.51 1.93
CA VAL A 193 8.09 -18.90 3.10
C VAL A 193 7.00 -17.95 2.63
N ILE A 194 5.77 -18.25 3.06
CA ILE A 194 4.54 -17.54 2.67
C ILE A 194 3.95 -16.73 3.83
N GLY A 195 4.35 -16.98 5.06
CA GLY A 195 3.91 -16.20 6.20
C GLY A 195 4.72 -16.40 7.48
N VAL A 196 4.35 -15.62 8.50
CA VAL A 196 4.90 -15.66 9.86
C VAL A 196 3.85 -16.23 10.80
N LEU A 197 4.20 -17.26 11.57
CA LEU A 197 3.27 -18.00 12.42
C LEU A 197 2.78 -17.15 13.60
N LYS A 198 1.47 -17.13 13.80
CA LYS A 198 0.76 -16.59 14.96
C LYS A 198 -0.06 -17.71 15.60
N ALA A 199 0.55 -18.43 16.54
CA ALA A 199 0.06 -19.71 17.06
C ALA A 199 -1.22 -19.63 17.93
N ARG A 200 -1.68 -18.43 18.32
CA ARG A 200 -2.72 -18.30 19.35
C ARG A 200 -4.11 -18.01 18.78
N ARG A 201 -5.06 -18.91 19.03
CA ARG A 201 -6.50 -18.62 19.15
C ARG A 201 -7.03 -19.16 20.47
N ARG A 202 -7.53 -18.29 21.37
CA ARG A 202 -8.22 -18.74 22.58
C ARG A 202 -9.58 -19.34 22.17
N GLY A 203 -9.81 -20.62 22.45
CA GLY A 203 -11.11 -21.28 22.28
C GLY A 203 -11.48 -21.65 20.84
N GLN A 204 -10.51 -21.70 19.91
CA GLN A 204 -10.69 -22.25 18.57
C GLN A 204 -9.48 -23.11 18.19
N ASP A 205 -9.73 -24.16 17.41
CA ASP A 205 -8.66 -25.04 16.92
C ASP A 205 -7.85 -24.39 15.78
N GLY A 206 -6.54 -24.67 15.73
CA GLY A 206 -5.62 -24.22 14.68
C GLY A 206 -4.93 -22.88 14.94
N GLY A 207 -4.14 -22.43 13.95
CA GLY A 207 -3.30 -21.22 14.03
C GLY A 207 -3.67 -20.14 13.01
N GLN A 208 -2.94 -19.02 13.07
CA GLN A 208 -2.93 -18.01 12.02
C GLN A 208 -1.53 -17.81 11.50
N ALA A 209 -1.39 -17.34 10.26
CA ALA A 209 -0.14 -16.81 9.76
C ALA A 209 -0.36 -15.46 9.10
N VAL A 210 0.62 -14.58 9.19
CA VAL A 210 0.59 -13.27 8.54
C VAL A 210 1.37 -13.40 7.25
N GLY A 211 0.73 -13.10 6.11
CA GLY A 211 1.37 -13.24 4.80
C GLY A 211 2.60 -12.34 4.63
N ILE A 212 3.65 -12.84 3.99
CA ILE A 212 4.91 -12.10 3.78
C ILE A 212 4.72 -10.80 2.99
N GLN A 213 3.65 -10.67 2.19
CA GLN A 213 3.34 -9.41 1.50
C GLN A 213 3.10 -8.24 2.45
N GLN A 214 2.74 -8.50 3.72
CA GLN A 214 2.59 -7.45 4.73
C GLN A 214 3.91 -6.74 5.05
N LEU A 215 5.08 -7.32 4.71
CA LEU A 215 6.37 -6.62 4.79
C LEU A 215 6.43 -5.35 3.93
N ARG A 216 5.58 -5.24 2.91
CA ARG A 216 5.47 -3.99 2.11
C ARG A 216 4.99 -2.80 2.95
N ARG A 217 4.48 -3.01 4.17
CA ARG A 217 4.14 -1.97 5.15
C ARG A 217 5.34 -1.43 5.95
N LEU A 218 6.53 -2.03 5.81
CA LEU A 218 7.74 -1.49 6.42
C LEU A 218 7.89 0.00 6.06
N PRO A 219 8.48 0.83 6.94
CA PRO A 219 8.57 2.27 6.71
C PRO A 219 9.21 2.57 5.35
N ALA A 220 8.59 3.48 4.60
CA ALA A 220 9.29 4.14 3.51
C ALA A 220 10.41 5.00 4.12
N GLY A 221 11.58 4.99 3.48
CA GLY A 221 12.69 5.86 3.88
C GLY A 221 12.33 7.32 3.67
N ASP A 222 13.22 8.22 4.08
CA ASP A 222 13.13 9.62 3.67
C ASP A 222 13.16 9.69 2.13
N PRO A 223 12.22 10.38 1.45
CA PRO A 223 12.32 10.60 0.00
C PRO A 223 13.66 11.21 -0.44
N ALA A 224 14.32 11.97 0.44
CA ALA A 224 15.66 12.51 0.21
C ALA A 224 16.79 11.48 0.37
N ASP A 225 16.55 10.39 1.09
CA ASP A 225 17.46 9.25 1.22
C ASP A 225 16.73 7.91 1.06
N PRO A 226 16.51 7.47 -0.20
CA PRO A 226 15.87 6.19 -0.51
C PRO A 226 16.62 4.98 0.06
N SER A 227 17.90 5.12 0.44
CA SER A 227 18.66 4.04 1.07
C SER A 227 18.13 3.68 2.46
N LEU A 228 17.36 4.57 3.10
CA LEU A 228 16.71 4.33 4.38
C LEU A 228 15.40 3.53 4.27
N ASP A 229 14.96 3.23 3.05
CA ASP A 229 13.76 2.42 2.85
C ASP A 229 14.00 0.97 3.31
N LEU A 230 13.41 0.65 4.46
CA LEU A 230 13.66 -0.62 5.14
C LEU A 230 13.16 -1.82 4.31
N TYR A 231 12.07 -1.66 3.55
CA TYR A 231 11.60 -2.72 2.67
C TYR A 231 12.64 -3.00 1.58
N HIS A 232 13.10 -1.96 0.88
CA HIS A 232 14.06 -2.14 -0.20
C HIS A 232 15.39 -2.68 0.30
N ARG A 233 15.91 -2.18 1.42
CA ARG A 233 17.15 -2.71 2.02
C ARG A 233 17.07 -4.22 2.28
N VAL A 234 16.01 -4.68 2.95
CA VAL A 234 15.86 -6.09 3.33
C VAL A 234 15.63 -6.96 2.10
N MET A 235 14.73 -6.55 1.20
CA MET A 235 14.40 -7.38 0.04
C MET A 235 15.51 -7.42 -1.01
N THR A 236 16.24 -6.33 -1.22
CA THR A 236 17.44 -6.32 -2.06
C THR A 236 18.50 -7.24 -1.47
N ALA A 237 18.79 -7.14 -0.16
CA ALA A 237 19.76 -8.01 0.49
C ALA A 237 19.35 -9.50 0.46
N HIS A 238 18.05 -9.81 0.60
CA HIS A 238 17.52 -11.16 0.44
C HIS A 238 17.79 -11.70 -0.97
N ASP A 239 17.43 -10.94 -2.01
CA ASP A 239 17.53 -11.42 -3.39
C ASP A 239 18.97 -11.55 -3.86
N LEU A 240 19.85 -10.63 -3.45
CA LEU A 240 21.29 -10.73 -3.69
C LEU A 240 21.91 -11.92 -2.96
N TYR A 241 21.53 -12.17 -1.70
CA TYR A 241 22.02 -13.33 -0.95
C TYR A 241 21.77 -14.66 -1.67
N HIS A 242 20.57 -14.85 -2.21
CA HIS A 242 20.23 -16.09 -2.93
C HIS A 242 20.89 -16.15 -4.31
N ALA A 243 20.98 -15.01 -5.00
CA ALA A 243 21.70 -14.92 -6.28
C ALA A 243 23.19 -15.25 -6.14
N ASP A 244 23.85 -14.71 -5.11
CA ASP A 244 25.26 -14.95 -4.82
C ASP A 244 25.52 -16.40 -4.45
N ARG A 245 24.68 -17.01 -3.60
CA ARG A 245 24.83 -18.44 -3.26
C ARG A 245 24.57 -19.36 -4.45
N HIS A 246 23.69 -18.97 -5.37
CA HIS A 246 23.49 -19.72 -6.61
C HIS A 246 24.66 -19.55 -7.59
N ALA A 247 25.25 -18.36 -7.68
CA ALA A 247 26.35 -18.07 -8.59
C ALA A 247 27.71 -18.61 -8.09
N PHE A 248 27.95 -18.57 -6.78
CA PHE A 248 29.21 -18.92 -6.15
C PHE A 248 28.99 -20.08 -5.17
N VAL A 249 29.22 -21.31 -5.65
CA VAL A 249 29.21 -22.50 -4.80
C VAL A 249 30.43 -22.46 -3.89
N ARG A 250 30.21 -22.14 -2.61
CA ARG A 250 31.29 -22.02 -1.60
C ARG A 250 31.44 -23.27 -0.74
N ASP A 251 30.34 -23.98 -0.49
CA ASP A 251 30.27 -25.18 0.35
C ASP A 251 29.47 -26.29 -0.38
N ASP A 252 29.68 -27.54 0.01
CA ASP A 252 28.91 -28.71 -0.49
C ASP A 252 27.45 -28.76 0.04
N GLY A 253 27.03 -27.73 0.80
CA GLY A 253 25.67 -27.63 1.33
C GLY A 253 24.66 -27.17 0.27
N GLY A 254 23.50 -27.83 0.21
CA GLY A 254 22.44 -27.48 -0.74
C GLY A 254 21.87 -26.07 -0.52
N THR A 255 21.56 -25.35 -1.59
CA THR A 255 20.90 -24.04 -1.55
C THR A 255 19.38 -24.17 -1.70
N TRP A 256 18.64 -23.09 -1.42
CA TRP A 256 17.21 -23.02 -1.74
C TRP A 256 16.92 -23.22 -3.24
N THR A 257 17.83 -22.78 -4.12
CA THR A 257 17.67 -22.95 -5.57
C THR A 257 17.82 -24.42 -5.97
N ASP A 258 18.71 -25.16 -5.30
CA ASP A 258 18.87 -26.60 -5.51
C ASP A 258 17.65 -27.35 -4.98
N ALA A 259 17.19 -27.04 -3.78
CA ALA A 259 15.97 -27.61 -3.21
C ALA A 259 14.74 -27.35 -4.11
N HIS A 260 14.59 -26.15 -4.69
CA HIS A 260 13.53 -25.85 -5.66
C HIS A 260 13.61 -26.69 -6.93
N SER A 261 14.81 -27.06 -7.35
CA SER A 261 15.03 -27.92 -8.51
C SER A 261 14.62 -29.35 -8.19
N GLU A 262 15.05 -29.88 -7.04
CA GLU A 262 14.73 -31.24 -6.59
C GLU A 262 13.22 -31.44 -6.38
N ILE A 263 12.53 -30.48 -5.76
CA ILE A 263 11.08 -30.59 -5.52
C ILE A 263 10.22 -30.19 -6.73
N GLY A 264 10.84 -29.74 -7.83
CA GLY A 264 10.12 -29.29 -9.02
C GLY A 264 9.26 -28.04 -8.80
N ALA A 265 9.68 -27.11 -7.93
CA ALA A 265 8.90 -25.93 -7.53
C ALA A 265 8.48 -25.01 -8.69
N CYS A 266 9.22 -25.07 -9.80
CA CYS A 266 8.96 -24.31 -11.03
C CYS A 266 8.47 -25.20 -12.19
N ALA A 267 8.02 -26.42 -11.93
CA ALA A 267 7.52 -27.33 -12.97
C ALA A 267 6.38 -26.68 -13.78
N GLY A 268 6.61 -26.59 -15.10
CA GLY A 268 5.69 -25.96 -16.04
C GLY A 268 5.59 -24.44 -15.92
N ARG A 269 6.46 -23.76 -15.18
CA ARG A 269 6.57 -22.28 -15.18
C ARG A 269 7.48 -21.80 -16.30
N ALA A 270 7.43 -20.49 -16.56
CA ALA A 270 8.27 -19.84 -17.57
C ALA A 270 9.79 -19.94 -17.30
N LEU A 271 10.21 -19.91 -16.04
CA LEU A 271 11.61 -19.91 -15.65
C LEU A 271 11.95 -21.17 -14.84
N THR A 272 13.16 -21.68 -15.02
CA THR A 272 13.76 -22.65 -14.09
C THR A 272 14.08 -21.99 -12.75
N PRO A 273 14.29 -22.76 -11.65
CA PRO A 273 14.70 -22.19 -10.37
C PRO A 273 15.95 -21.30 -10.48
N GLY A 274 16.99 -21.74 -11.17
CA GLY A 274 18.20 -20.94 -11.38
C GLY A 274 17.96 -19.65 -12.19
N GLN A 275 17.15 -19.71 -13.25
CA GLN A 275 16.78 -18.52 -14.01
C GLN A 275 15.98 -17.52 -13.16
N ARG A 276 15.07 -18.01 -12.32
CA ARG A 276 14.30 -17.19 -11.37
C ARG A 276 15.20 -16.52 -10.34
N THR A 277 16.09 -17.28 -9.70
CA THR A 277 17.04 -16.76 -8.71
C THR A 277 17.94 -15.69 -9.33
N ARG A 278 18.46 -15.93 -10.53
CA ARG A 278 19.28 -14.96 -11.25
C ARG A 278 18.49 -13.69 -11.61
N LEU A 279 17.26 -13.81 -12.09
CA LEU A 279 16.43 -12.65 -12.40
C LEU A 279 16.15 -11.80 -11.15
N LEU A 280 15.80 -12.42 -10.02
CA LEU A 280 15.57 -11.68 -8.77
C LEU A 280 16.82 -10.93 -8.31
N GLY A 281 18.01 -11.55 -8.39
CA GLY A 281 19.28 -10.86 -8.12
C GLY A 281 19.51 -9.66 -9.05
N LEU A 282 19.31 -9.83 -10.36
CA LEU A 282 19.47 -8.72 -11.33
C LEU A 282 18.45 -7.59 -11.12
N LEU A 283 17.24 -7.90 -10.67
CA LEU A 283 16.25 -6.89 -10.31
C LEU A 283 16.60 -6.16 -9.00
N ALA A 284 17.29 -6.84 -8.07
CA ALA A 284 17.73 -6.27 -6.81
C ALA A 284 18.89 -5.27 -6.96
N GLU A 285 19.70 -5.41 -8.01
CA GLU A 285 20.75 -4.46 -8.41
C GLU A 285 20.21 -3.16 -9.01
N LEU A 286 18.92 -3.12 -9.38
CA LEU A 286 18.30 -1.89 -9.87
C LEU A 286 17.84 -1.03 -8.69
N PRO A 287 17.93 0.31 -8.80
CA PRO A 287 17.22 1.19 -7.88
C PRO A 287 15.72 0.91 -7.90
N PRO A 288 15.01 1.21 -6.80
CA PRO A 288 13.59 0.92 -6.70
C PRO A 288 12.78 1.62 -7.81
N PRO A 289 11.60 1.07 -8.16
CA PRO A 289 10.62 1.78 -8.97
C PRO A 289 10.29 3.13 -8.35
N VAL A 290 9.91 4.11 -9.18
CA VAL A 290 9.59 5.46 -8.70
C VAL A 290 8.46 5.47 -7.67
N ASP A 291 7.42 4.70 -7.94
CA ASP A 291 6.27 4.52 -7.05
C ASP A 291 5.50 3.25 -7.45
N ALA A 292 4.53 2.86 -6.61
CA ALA A 292 3.71 1.67 -6.82
C ALA A 292 2.81 1.80 -8.07
N ASN A 293 2.38 3.01 -8.43
CA ASN A 293 1.50 3.24 -9.58
C ASN A 293 2.24 3.04 -10.90
N SER A 294 3.47 3.55 -10.99
CA SER A 294 4.40 3.36 -12.10
C SER A 294 4.75 1.88 -12.28
N LEU A 295 5.01 1.16 -11.18
CA LEU A 295 5.21 -0.28 -11.21
C LEU A 295 3.95 -1.03 -11.70
N LYS A 296 2.77 -0.67 -11.21
CA LYS A 296 1.49 -1.21 -11.69
C LYS A 296 1.30 -0.96 -13.19
N GLY A 297 1.63 0.24 -13.69
CA GLY A 297 1.56 0.58 -15.11
C GLY A 297 2.49 -0.28 -15.97
N VAL A 298 3.71 -0.58 -15.49
CA VAL A 298 4.61 -1.54 -16.15
C VAL A 298 4.00 -2.94 -16.19
N VAL A 299 3.47 -3.41 -15.05
CA VAL A 299 2.83 -4.73 -14.96
C VAL A 299 1.61 -4.83 -15.88
N GLU A 300 0.76 -3.79 -15.91
CA GLU A 300 -0.41 -3.72 -16.79
C GLU A 300 -0.03 -3.73 -18.27
N ALA A 301 0.99 -2.96 -18.67
CA ALA A 301 1.48 -2.93 -20.04
C ALA A 301 1.99 -4.30 -20.52
N VAL A 302 2.60 -5.08 -19.62
CA VAL A 302 3.14 -6.40 -19.92
C VAL A 302 2.07 -7.50 -19.86
N ARG A 303 1.14 -7.42 -18.90
CA ARG A 303 0.04 -8.39 -18.73
C ARG A 303 -1.11 -8.17 -19.73
N GLY A 304 -1.25 -6.96 -20.28
CA GLY A 304 -2.39 -6.55 -21.10
C GLY A 304 -3.65 -6.17 -20.30
N GLY A 305 -3.52 -5.96 -18.99
CA GLY A 305 -4.62 -5.59 -18.09
C GLY A 305 -4.17 -5.46 -16.63
N PRO A 306 -4.98 -4.83 -15.76
CA PRO A 306 -4.61 -4.55 -14.39
C PRO A 306 -4.47 -5.83 -13.57
N ALA A 307 -3.48 -5.84 -12.66
CA ALA A 307 -3.39 -6.86 -11.63
C ALA A 307 -4.47 -6.63 -10.57
N GLN A 308 -5.19 -7.70 -10.19
CA GLN A 308 -6.32 -7.61 -9.26
C GLN A 308 -5.99 -8.23 -7.89
N GLY A 309 -6.70 -7.80 -6.85
CA GLY A 309 -6.70 -8.39 -5.51
C GLY A 309 -5.36 -8.30 -4.78
N LEU A 310 -4.74 -7.13 -4.88
CA LEU A 310 -3.54 -6.77 -4.12
C LEU A 310 -3.94 -6.37 -2.70
N THR A 311 -3.49 -7.13 -1.71
CA THR A 311 -3.71 -6.79 -0.29
C THR A 311 -2.89 -5.57 0.15
N VAL A 312 -1.67 -5.44 -0.37
CA VAL A 312 -0.76 -4.31 -0.13
C VAL A 312 -0.07 -3.92 -1.44
N ALA A 313 0.05 -2.61 -1.69
CA ALA A 313 0.67 -2.05 -2.87
C ALA A 313 2.09 -2.62 -3.10
N PRO A 314 2.43 -3.04 -4.33
CA PRO A 314 3.76 -3.53 -4.65
C PRO A 314 4.77 -2.38 -4.54
N ARG A 315 5.99 -2.67 -4.11
CA ARG A 315 7.04 -1.68 -3.88
C ARG A 315 8.28 -1.96 -4.71
N GLY A 316 8.72 -3.21 -4.79
CA GLY A 316 9.95 -3.60 -5.49
C GLY A 316 9.71 -4.22 -6.86
N TRP A 317 10.75 -4.25 -7.69
CA TRP A 317 10.74 -4.99 -8.95
C TRP A 317 10.44 -6.49 -8.75
N ARG A 318 10.81 -7.07 -7.61
CA ARG A 318 10.40 -8.43 -7.24
C ARG A 318 8.88 -8.59 -7.16
N ASP A 319 8.16 -7.58 -6.66
CA ASP A 319 6.71 -7.65 -6.49
C ASP A 319 6.01 -7.61 -7.85
N GLY A 320 6.52 -6.80 -8.78
CA GLY A 320 6.01 -6.78 -10.15
C GLY A 320 6.22 -8.09 -10.88
N LEU A 321 7.37 -8.76 -10.69
CA LEU A 321 7.58 -10.13 -11.18
C LEU A 321 6.60 -11.10 -10.53
N GLY A 322 6.39 -10.98 -9.22
CA GLY A 322 5.40 -11.72 -8.45
C GLY A 322 3.98 -11.66 -9.03
N LEU A 323 3.60 -10.50 -9.58
CA LEU A 323 2.32 -10.32 -10.25
C LEU A 323 2.23 -11.05 -11.58
N LEU A 324 3.32 -11.39 -12.26
CA LEU A 324 3.24 -12.12 -13.53
C LEU A 324 2.89 -13.60 -13.32
N TYR A 325 2.98 -14.11 -12.09
CA TYR A 325 2.69 -15.51 -11.80
C TYR A 325 1.21 -15.89 -11.93
N ASP A 326 0.30 -14.90 -11.95
CA ASP A 326 -1.13 -15.11 -12.19
C ASP A 326 -1.45 -15.39 -13.67
N LEU A 327 -0.50 -15.18 -14.58
CA LEU A 327 -0.66 -15.47 -16.01
C LEU A 327 -0.71 -16.98 -16.25
N ARG A 328 -1.30 -17.38 -17.39
CA ARG A 328 -1.29 -18.78 -17.82
C ARG A 328 0.15 -19.24 -18.03
N ARG A 329 0.48 -20.37 -17.40
CA ARG A 329 1.78 -21.05 -17.51
C ARG A 329 2.19 -21.28 -18.97
N GLY A 330 3.48 -21.19 -19.26
CA GLY A 330 4.07 -21.48 -20.57
C GLY A 330 4.54 -20.23 -21.31
N THR A 331 4.41 -20.21 -22.64
CA THR A 331 5.00 -19.18 -23.51
C THR A 331 4.54 -17.76 -23.17
N ALA A 332 3.26 -17.55 -22.88
CA ALA A 332 2.74 -16.22 -22.55
C ALA A 332 3.34 -15.66 -21.25
N GLU A 333 3.55 -16.51 -20.25
CA GLU A 333 4.24 -16.14 -19.01
C GLU A 333 5.69 -15.76 -19.30
N LEU A 334 6.41 -16.53 -20.12
CA LEU A 334 7.80 -16.23 -20.49
C LEU A 334 7.92 -14.92 -21.27
N GLU A 335 7.04 -14.69 -22.26
CA GLU A 335 7.00 -13.43 -23.00
C GLU A 335 6.78 -12.23 -22.08
N ALA A 336 5.86 -12.36 -21.11
CA ALA A 336 5.60 -11.33 -20.11
C ALA A 336 6.83 -11.07 -19.23
N VAL A 337 7.46 -12.11 -18.69
CA VAL A 337 8.66 -11.99 -17.84
C VAL A 337 9.80 -11.29 -18.58
N LEU A 338 10.05 -11.64 -19.84
CA LEU A 338 11.11 -11.03 -20.64
C LEU A 338 10.83 -9.56 -20.96
N ARG A 339 9.58 -9.22 -21.30
CA ARG A 339 9.19 -7.81 -21.48
C ARG A 339 9.29 -7.04 -20.16
N TYR A 340 8.89 -7.63 -19.04
CA TYR A 340 9.03 -7.02 -17.73
C TYR A 340 10.49 -6.70 -17.38
N ALA A 341 11.42 -7.61 -17.64
CA ALA A 341 12.85 -7.35 -17.46
C ALA A 341 13.33 -6.15 -18.30
N VAL A 342 12.87 -6.02 -19.55
CA VAL A 342 13.17 -4.87 -20.41
C VAL A 342 12.57 -3.57 -19.86
N HIS A 343 11.33 -3.61 -19.38
CA HIS A 343 10.68 -2.44 -18.79
C HIS A 343 11.39 -2.01 -17.51
N ALA A 344 11.77 -2.94 -16.64
CA ALA A 344 12.53 -2.65 -15.41
C ALA A 344 13.91 -2.07 -15.73
N ALA A 345 14.64 -2.63 -16.70
CA ALA A 345 15.95 -2.13 -17.13
C ALA A 345 15.89 -0.71 -17.70
N THR A 346 14.77 -0.33 -18.32
CA THR A 346 14.60 0.96 -19.04
C THR A 346 13.64 1.92 -18.36
N ALA A 347 13.19 1.61 -17.14
CA ALA A 347 12.27 2.46 -16.40
C ALA A 347 12.91 3.81 -16.05
N ASP A 348 12.05 4.81 -15.85
CA ASP A 348 12.46 6.04 -15.19
C ASP A 348 12.72 5.75 -13.71
N ARG A 349 13.63 6.51 -13.10
CA ARG A 349 14.04 6.30 -11.71
C ARG A 349 14.31 7.64 -11.04
N VAL A 350 14.08 7.70 -9.72
CA VAL A 350 14.40 8.87 -8.89
C VAL A 350 15.92 9.02 -8.74
N THR A 351 16.61 7.89 -8.58
CA THR A 351 18.07 7.79 -8.52
C THR A 351 18.60 7.10 -9.77
N ALA A 352 19.74 7.59 -10.29
CA ALA A 352 20.41 6.95 -11.41
C ALA A 352 20.84 5.55 -11.00
N ALA A 353 20.60 4.57 -11.87
CA ALA A 353 21.17 3.24 -11.69
C ALA A 353 22.59 3.19 -12.21
N ASP A 354 23.34 2.18 -11.75
CA ASP A 354 24.52 1.75 -12.46
C ASP A 354 24.12 1.26 -13.86
N GLU A 355 24.70 1.87 -14.90
CA GLU A 355 24.52 1.46 -16.30
C GLU A 355 24.90 -0.02 -16.50
N SER A 356 25.80 -0.55 -15.68
CA SER A 356 26.18 -1.96 -15.69
C SER A 356 25.01 -2.88 -15.32
N ALA A 357 24.20 -2.52 -14.32
CA ALA A 357 23.05 -3.31 -13.88
C ALA A 357 21.95 -3.34 -14.95
N GLU A 358 21.63 -2.19 -15.56
CA GLU A 358 20.65 -2.12 -16.66
C GLU A 358 21.06 -3.00 -17.84
N ARG A 359 22.34 -2.93 -18.22
CA ARG A 359 22.89 -3.71 -19.32
C ARG A 359 22.89 -5.20 -19.01
N THR A 360 23.29 -5.60 -17.81
CA THR A 360 23.33 -7.02 -17.41
C THR A 360 21.93 -7.63 -17.41
N LEU A 361 20.91 -6.92 -16.92
CA LEU A 361 19.52 -7.38 -16.99
C LEU A 361 19.01 -7.51 -18.44
N TRP A 362 19.37 -6.55 -19.30
CA TRP A 362 19.05 -6.63 -20.72
C TRP A 362 19.71 -7.84 -21.41
N GLU A 363 21.00 -8.04 -21.17
CA GLU A 363 21.76 -9.17 -21.73
C GLU A 363 21.19 -10.51 -21.25
N TRP A 364 20.81 -10.61 -19.98
CA TRP A 364 20.11 -11.78 -19.45
C TRP A 364 18.78 -12.03 -20.17
N ALA A 365 17.96 -10.99 -20.39
CA ALA A 365 16.68 -11.14 -21.08
C ALA A 365 16.87 -11.56 -22.55
N GLN A 366 17.88 -11.01 -23.23
CA GLN A 366 18.22 -11.36 -24.59
C GLN A 366 18.72 -12.81 -24.70
N GLN A 367 19.61 -13.24 -23.80
CA GLN A 367 20.14 -14.59 -23.79
C GLN A 367 19.04 -15.61 -23.48
N THR A 368 18.22 -15.36 -22.46
CA THR A 368 17.09 -16.23 -22.11
C THR A 368 16.09 -16.36 -23.25
N ALA A 369 15.84 -15.27 -23.99
CA ALA A 369 15.00 -15.31 -25.19
C ALA A 369 15.64 -16.09 -26.35
N ALA A 370 16.97 -16.08 -26.46
CA ALA A 370 17.71 -16.82 -27.47
C ALA A 370 17.74 -18.33 -27.17
N ASP A 371 17.95 -18.70 -25.92
CA ASP A 371 17.97 -20.10 -25.46
C ASP A 371 16.59 -20.76 -25.57
N ALA A 372 15.52 -19.97 -25.49
CA ALA A 372 14.14 -20.44 -25.67
C ALA A 372 13.68 -20.44 -27.15
N GLU A 373 14.58 -20.62 -28.13
CA GLU A 373 14.25 -20.48 -29.56
C GLU A 373 13.19 -21.44 -30.10
N ASP A 374 13.06 -22.62 -29.49
CA ASP A 374 12.02 -23.59 -29.81
C ASP A 374 10.62 -23.11 -29.38
N THR A 375 10.57 -22.22 -28.39
CA THR A 375 9.32 -21.69 -27.82
C THR A 375 9.01 -20.27 -28.32
N LEU A 376 10.04 -19.44 -28.52
CA LEU A 376 9.92 -18.02 -28.85
C LEU A 376 10.31 -17.72 -30.30
N GLY A 377 9.35 -17.19 -31.06
CA GLY A 377 9.56 -16.81 -32.45
C GLY A 377 10.58 -15.70 -32.65
N LYS A 378 11.23 -15.68 -33.83
CA LYS A 378 12.15 -14.60 -34.25
C LYS A 378 11.50 -13.22 -34.19
N LEU A 379 10.21 -13.13 -34.47
CA LEU A 379 9.45 -11.88 -34.40
C LEU A 379 9.42 -11.32 -32.97
N PHE A 380 9.14 -12.15 -31.96
CA PHE A 380 9.12 -11.72 -30.56
C PHE A 380 10.49 -11.17 -30.13
N ARG A 381 11.56 -11.91 -30.43
CA ARG A 381 12.94 -11.48 -30.13
C ARG A 381 13.27 -10.12 -30.74
N ARG A 382 12.86 -9.87 -31.99
CA ARG A 382 13.03 -8.57 -32.64
C ARG A 382 12.19 -7.48 -31.96
N THR A 383 10.93 -7.76 -31.64
CA THR A 383 10.06 -6.83 -30.92
C THR A 383 10.66 -6.41 -29.59
N LEU A 384 11.26 -7.35 -28.84
CA LEU A 384 11.90 -7.08 -27.55
C LEU A 384 13.06 -6.06 -27.68
N VAL A 385 13.87 -6.17 -28.74
CA VAL A 385 14.96 -5.22 -29.06
C VAL A 385 14.40 -3.85 -29.46
N ASP A 386 13.38 -3.83 -30.32
CA ASP A 386 12.76 -2.59 -30.79
C ASP A 386 12.07 -1.83 -29.63
N GLU A 387 11.44 -2.57 -28.71
CA GLU A 387 10.81 -2.04 -27.51
C GLU A 387 11.84 -1.39 -26.58
N ARG A 388 12.95 -2.06 -26.26
CA ARG A 388 14.05 -1.47 -25.49
C ARG A 388 14.54 -0.16 -26.12
N ARG A 389 14.79 -0.18 -27.43
CA ARG A 389 15.28 1.00 -28.16
C ARG A 389 14.28 2.16 -28.10
N SER A 390 12.99 1.87 -28.24
CA SER A 390 11.92 2.87 -28.11
C SER A 390 11.93 3.51 -26.72
N ARG A 391 11.97 2.70 -25.67
CA ARG A 391 11.96 3.18 -24.28
C ARG A 391 13.18 4.03 -23.93
N LEU A 392 14.38 3.61 -24.34
CA LEU A 392 15.59 4.40 -24.12
C LEU A 392 15.56 5.76 -24.84
N ARG A 393 14.93 5.84 -26.03
CA ARG A 393 14.72 7.12 -26.73
C ARG A 393 13.75 8.03 -25.98
N VAL A 394 12.66 7.47 -25.45
CA VAL A 394 11.69 8.22 -24.64
C VAL A 394 12.35 8.76 -23.37
N ARG A 395 13.18 7.95 -22.71
CA ARG A 395 13.93 8.35 -21.52
C ARG A 395 14.98 9.44 -21.80
N ALA A 396 15.66 9.39 -22.94
CA ALA A 396 16.71 10.33 -23.31
C ALA A 396 16.20 11.67 -23.86
N ALA A 397 14.90 11.81 -24.14
CA ALA A 397 14.33 13.04 -24.70
C ALA A 397 14.41 14.21 -23.69
N PRO A 398 15.19 15.28 -23.95
CA PRO A 398 15.29 16.43 -23.05
C PRO A 398 13.97 17.21 -23.03
N GLY A 399 13.52 17.64 -21.84
CA GLY A 399 12.44 18.62 -21.74
C GLY A 399 11.03 18.07 -21.96
N ALA A 400 10.80 16.77 -21.76
CA ALA A 400 9.48 16.37 -21.27
C ALA A 400 9.39 16.89 -19.83
N ASP A 401 9.05 18.16 -19.69
CA ASP A 401 8.23 18.62 -18.58
C ASP A 401 7.03 17.67 -18.62
N ARG A 402 7.14 16.56 -17.89
CA ARG A 402 6.06 15.60 -17.68
C ARG A 402 5.11 16.27 -16.71
N VAL A 403 4.59 17.44 -17.08
CA VAL A 403 3.29 17.87 -16.62
C VAL A 403 2.39 16.74 -17.11
N PRO A 404 1.87 15.88 -16.21
CA PRO A 404 0.86 14.94 -16.63
C PRO A 404 -0.20 15.82 -17.24
N ALA A 405 -0.52 15.62 -18.53
CA ALA A 405 -1.71 16.21 -19.11
C ALA A 405 -2.80 16.09 -18.05
N GLU A 406 -3.43 17.21 -17.68
CA GLU A 406 -4.38 17.33 -16.57
C GLU A 406 -5.51 16.31 -16.75
N GLN A 407 -5.22 15.08 -16.32
CA GLN A 407 -6.01 13.89 -16.52
C GLN A 407 -6.13 13.33 -15.12
N HIS A 408 -7.34 13.36 -14.58
CA HIS A 408 -7.71 12.79 -13.30
C HIS A 408 -7.10 11.39 -13.16
N GLY A 409 -6.04 11.31 -12.36
CA GLY A 409 -5.33 10.07 -12.05
C GLY A 409 -6.16 9.18 -11.13
N THR A 410 -5.52 8.17 -10.56
CA THR A 410 -6.09 7.39 -9.47
C THR A 410 -6.27 8.32 -8.25
N GLU A 411 -7.46 8.31 -7.66
CA GLU A 411 -7.80 9.18 -6.52
C GLU A 411 -8.02 8.35 -5.26
N ALA A 412 -7.83 8.96 -4.09
CA ALA A 412 -8.16 8.36 -2.81
C ALA A 412 -9.58 8.78 -2.39
N LEU A 413 -10.37 7.86 -1.85
CA LEU A 413 -11.70 8.13 -1.33
C LEU A 413 -11.76 7.71 0.14
N LEU A 414 -12.20 8.63 1.00
CA LEU A 414 -12.54 8.38 2.39
C LEU A 414 -14.03 8.68 2.59
N GLN A 415 -14.81 7.64 2.87
CA GLN A 415 -16.23 7.74 3.23
C GLN A 415 -16.37 7.68 4.75
N ILE A 416 -17.13 8.60 5.35
CA ILE A 416 -17.46 8.58 6.78
C ILE A 416 -18.95 8.78 6.97
N SER A 417 -19.59 7.86 7.68
CA SER A 417 -21.04 7.86 7.95
C SER A 417 -21.30 7.77 9.45
N PRO A 418 -22.26 8.54 10.01
CA PRO A 418 -22.62 8.44 11.42
C PRO A 418 -23.51 7.22 11.67
N ARG A 419 -23.34 6.56 12.83
CA ARG A 419 -24.27 5.51 13.25
C ARG A 419 -25.49 6.13 13.93
N GLY A 420 -26.67 5.97 13.32
CA GLY A 420 -27.91 6.55 13.83
C GLY A 420 -28.31 6.03 15.23
N TRP A 421 -27.96 4.77 15.55
CA TRP A 421 -28.26 4.14 16.83
C TRP A 421 -27.17 4.31 17.90
N GLU A 422 -26.00 4.82 17.54
CA GLU A 422 -24.86 5.00 18.45
C GLU A 422 -24.21 6.38 18.22
N PRO A 423 -24.78 7.44 18.83
CA PRO A 423 -24.30 8.81 18.62
C PRO A 423 -22.82 8.98 18.98
N GLY A 424 -22.07 9.67 18.12
CA GLY A 424 -20.63 9.90 18.31
C GLY A 424 -19.72 8.81 17.72
N ARG A 425 -20.31 7.72 17.21
CA ARG A 425 -19.60 6.67 16.48
C ARG A 425 -19.81 6.78 14.97
N TYR A 426 -18.75 6.47 14.24
CA TYR A 426 -18.71 6.60 12.79
C TYR A 426 -18.23 5.30 12.16
N ASP A 427 -18.91 4.95 11.09
CA ASP A 427 -18.47 3.96 10.13
C ASP A 427 -17.60 4.64 9.08
N TRP A 428 -16.56 3.96 8.62
CA TRP A 428 -15.67 4.53 7.62
C TRP A 428 -15.17 3.47 6.64
N ARG A 429 -14.84 3.95 5.42
CA ARG A 429 -14.25 3.16 4.35
C ARG A 429 -13.20 4.00 3.64
N VAL A 430 -12.03 3.41 3.41
CA VAL A 430 -10.94 3.96 2.61
C VAL A 430 -10.80 3.14 1.33
N SER A 431 -10.83 3.82 0.19
CA SER A 431 -10.83 3.17 -1.13
C SER A 431 -9.94 3.89 -2.12
N VAL A 432 -9.44 3.14 -3.09
CA VAL A 432 -8.83 3.66 -4.31
C VAL A 432 -9.92 3.82 -5.36
N VAL A 433 -9.93 4.95 -6.06
CA VAL A 433 -10.81 5.22 -7.21
C VAL A 433 -9.95 5.30 -8.46
N PRO A 434 -9.78 4.18 -9.19
CA PRO A 434 -9.08 4.17 -10.46
C PRO A 434 -9.87 4.92 -11.53
N ARG A 435 -9.20 5.26 -12.62
CA ARG A 435 -9.84 5.88 -13.78
C ARG A 435 -10.88 4.97 -14.46
N SER A 436 -10.76 3.65 -14.30
CA SER A 436 -11.74 2.67 -14.82
C SER A 436 -13.10 2.77 -14.14
N GLY A 437 -13.19 3.41 -12.96
CA GLY A 437 -14.41 3.54 -12.17
C GLY A 437 -14.67 2.39 -11.21
N GLU A 438 -13.96 1.26 -11.32
CA GLU A 438 -14.09 0.14 -10.38
C GLU A 438 -13.33 0.46 -9.08
N VAL A 439 -14.08 0.80 -8.03
CA VAL A 439 -13.52 1.22 -6.74
C VAL A 439 -12.99 0.02 -5.98
N GLU A 440 -11.72 0.09 -5.56
CA GLU A 440 -11.06 -0.93 -4.76
C GLU A 440 -11.04 -0.51 -3.28
N CYS A 441 -11.79 -1.22 -2.43
CA CYS A 441 -11.75 -1.00 -0.98
C CYS A 441 -10.39 -1.45 -0.41
N VAL A 442 -9.72 -0.55 0.31
CA VAL A 442 -8.47 -0.84 1.02
C VAL A 442 -8.79 -1.37 2.41
N GLU A 443 -9.63 -0.65 3.15
CA GLU A 443 -10.05 -1.01 4.50
C GLU A 443 -11.37 -0.33 4.85
N GLU A 444 -12.18 -0.98 5.68
CA GLU A 444 -13.44 -0.47 6.17
C GLU A 444 -13.72 -0.96 7.59
N GLN A 445 -14.49 -0.18 8.34
CA GLN A 445 -14.90 -0.48 9.70
C GLN A 445 -16.35 -0.03 9.89
N PHE A 446 -17.26 -1.00 10.01
CA PHE A 446 -18.70 -0.78 10.25
C PHE A 446 -19.15 -1.25 11.64
N ASP A 447 -18.46 -2.23 12.23
CA ASP A 447 -18.80 -2.76 13.56
C ASP A 447 -17.58 -3.35 14.28
N PRO A 448 -17.21 -2.84 15.47
CA PRO A 448 -17.80 -1.68 16.14
C PRO A 448 -17.49 -0.36 15.41
N GLY A 449 -18.39 0.63 15.51
CA GLY A 449 -18.13 1.97 15.01
C GLY A 449 -16.92 2.62 15.71
N THR A 450 -16.30 3.61 15.05
CA THR A 450 -15.11 4.31 15.59
C THR A 450 -15.50 5.65 16.22
N ASP A 451 -15.01 5.94 17.43
CA ASP A 451 -15.18 7.25 18.07
C ASP A 451 -14.42 8.35 17.31
N LEU A 452 -14.89 9.60 17.40
CA LEU A 452 -14.26 10.74 16.74
C LEU A 452 -12.76 10.87 17.06
N GLU A 453 -12.38 10.75 18.33
CA GLU A 453 -10.98 10.87 18.78
C GLU A 453 -10.11 9.69 18.31
N ALA A 454 -10.74 8.54 18.04
CA ALA A 454 -10.08 7.34 17.56
C ALA A 454 -9.99 7.29 16.01
N LEU A 455 -10.65 8.19 15.27
CA LEU A 455 -10.63 8.16 13.80
C LEU A 455 -9.22 8.37 13.24
N ALA A 456 -8.52 9.45 13.61
CA ALA A 456 -7.16 9.71 13.13
C ALA A 456 -6.19 8.53 13.37
N PRO A 457 -6.09 7.95 14.57
CA PRO A 457 -5.19 6.83 14.79
C PRO A 457 -5.60 5.55 14.03
N ARG A 458 -6.90 5.32 13.79
CA ARG A 458 -7.40 4.19 13.01
C ARG A 458 -7.21 4.36 11.51
N LEU A 459 -7.38 5.57 10.99
CA LEU A 459 -7.26 5.89 9.56
C LEU A 459 -5.81 6.01 9.07
N ARG A 460 -4.83 6.20 9.98
CA ARG A 460 -3.43 6.43 9.61
C ARG A 460 -2.86 5.40 8.64
N GLU A 461 -3.02 4.11 8.94
CA GLU A 461 -2.47 3.03 8.11
C GLU A 461 -3.25 2.81 6.80
N PRO A 462 -4.59 2.77 6.81
CA PRO A 462 -5.40 2.78 5.58
C PRO A 462 -5.08 3.96 4.65
N LEU A 463 -4.92 5.18 5.19
CA LEU A 463 -4.60 6.36 4.42
C LEU A 463 -3.18 6.28 3.84
N ARG A 464 -2.19 5.83 4.62
CA ARG A 464 -0.85 5.57 4.09
C ARG A 464 -0.86 4.57 2.94
N GLU A 465 -1.66 3.51 3.04
CA GLU A 465 -1.80 2.52 1.98
C GLU A 465 -2.48 3.09 0.74
N VAL A 466 -3.58 3.83 0.88
CA VAL A 466 -4.29 4.42 -0.27
C VAL A 466 -3.41 5.45 -0.98
N PHE A 467 -2.68 6.29 -0.23
CA PHE A 467 -1.75 7.26 -0.80
C PHE A 467 -0.63 6.57 -1.56
N ARG A 468 -0.07 5.48 -1.03
CA ARG A 468 0.93 4.68 -1.75
C ARG A 468 0.41 4.12 -3.08
N ARG A 469 -0.89 3.80 -3.17
CA ARG A 469 -1.52 3.29 -4.40
C ARG A 469 -1.82 4.39 -5.42
N CYS A 470 -2.01 5.64 -4.97
CA CYS A 470 -2.50 6.72 -5.81
C CYS A 470 -1.43 7.75 -6.19
N ASP A 471 -0.44 7.97 -5.31
CA ASP A 471 0.56 9.01 -5.51
C ASP A 471 1.53 8.70 -6.63
N GLY A 472 2.00 9.77 -7.26
CA GLY A 472 3.00 9.72 -8.32
C GLY A 472 4.21 10.59 -7.98
N PRO A 473 5.22 10.62 -8.86
CA PRO A 473 6.47 11.32 -8.62
C PRO A 473 6.21 12.82 -8.54
N GLY A 474 6.49 13.44 -7.39
CA GLY A 474 6.27 14.87 -7.16
C GLY A 474 4.80 15.32 -7.25
N THR A 475 3.84 14.40 -7.21
CA THR A 475 2.41 14.72 -7.30
C THR A 475 1.60 13.89 -6.33
N LEU A 476 1.01 14.55 -5.32
CA LEU A 476 0.04 13.95 -4.41
C LEU A 476 -1.33 13.85 -5.08
N ALA A 477 -1.95 12.66 -5.05
CA ALA A 477 -3.30 12.46 -5.56
C ALA A 477 -4.36 13.23 -4.74
N VAL A 478 -5.50 13.56 -5.34
CA VAL A 478 -6.61 14.17 -4.61
C VAL A 478 -7.24 13.13 -3.68
N ILE A 479 -7.53 13.52 -2.43
CA ILE A 479 -8.42 12.76 -1.54
C ILE A 479 -9.83 13.34 -1.57
N GLN A 480 -10.79 12.50 -1.94
CA GLN A 480 -12.21 12.77 -1.85
C GLN A 480 -12.70 12.40 -0.45
N LEU A 481 -13.11 13.39 0.34
CA LEU A 481 -13.75 13.19 1.63
C LEU A 481 -15.26 13.24 1.45
N ALA A 482 -15.87 12.05 1.44
CA ALA A 482 -17.30 11.87 1.24
C ALA A 482 -18.00 11.72 2.60
N VAL A 483 -18.87 12.68 2.94
CA VAL A 483 -19.63 12.69 4.19
C VAL A 483 -21.07 13.16 3.96
N PRO A 484 -22.03 12.79 4.81
CA PRO A 484 -23.36 13.41 4.79
C PRO A 484 -23.28 14.93 4.98
N GLY A 485 -24.22 15.68 4.41
CA GLY A 485 -24.26 17.14 4.47
C GLY A 485 -24.14 17.69 5.90
N ALA A 486 -24.81 17.04 6.85
CA ALA A 486 -24.77 17.39 8.28
C ALA A 486 -23.36 17.31 8.92
N LEU A 487 -22.43 16.57 8.32
CA LEU A 487 -21.07 16.36 8.82
C LEU A 487 -20.00 17.17 8.09
N VAL A 488 -20.35 17.89 7.00
CA VAL A 488 -19.40 18.70 6.22
C VAL A 488 -18.69 19.73 7.11
N GLY A 489 -19.43 20.45 7.96
CA GLY A 489 -18.84 21.41 8.89
C GLY A 489 -17.84 20.76 9.86
N ARG A 490 -18.17 19.57 10.37
CA ARG A 490 -17.35 18.83 11.35
C ARG A 490 -16.04 18.31 10.77
N PHE A 491 -16.08 17.69 9.60
CA PHE A 491 -14.90 17.08 8.97
C PHE A 491 -14.20 17.99 7.94
N SER A 492 -14.61 19.26 7.85
CA SER A 492 -13.88 20.27 7.08
C SER A 492 -12.46 20.54 7.59
N ASP A 493 -12.15 20.18 8.85
CA ASP A 493 -10.78 20.18 9.36
C ASP A 493 -10.15 18.80 9.19
N VAL A 494 -9.56 18.56 8.02
CA VAL A 494 -9.01 17.26 7.60
C VAL A 494 -7.85 16.78 8.48
N ARG A 495 -7.22 17.70 9.24
CA ARG A 495 -6.17 17.36 10.22
C ARG A 495 -6.72 16.46 11.34
N LEU A 496 -8.02 16.56 11.65
CA LEU A 496 -8.72 15.66 12.59
C LEU A 496 -8.78 14.21 12.10
N LEU A 497 -8.54 13.98 10.81
CA LEU A 497 -8.48 12.66 10.19
C LEU A 497 -7.04 12.17 9.97
N GLY A 498 -6.04 12.97 10.39
CA GLY A 498 -4.62 12.69 10.15
C GLY A 498 -4.16 12.95 8.71
N ILE A 499 -4.90 13.77 7.94
CA ILE A 499 -4.53 14.16 6.57
C ILE A 499 -3.64 15.40 6.62
N GLU A 500 -2.51 15.33 5.92
CA GLU A 500 -1.51 16.40 5.83
C GLU A 500 -2.02 17.62 5.05
N ALA A 501 -1.48 18.81 5.36
CA ALA A 501 -2.00 20.08 4.85
C ALA A 501 -1.72 20.31 3.35
N ASP A 502 -0.61 19.74 2.87
CA ASP A 502 -0.17 19.72 1.48
C ASP A 502 -0.99 18.77 0.59
N ARG A 503 -1.88 17.98 1.19
CA ARG A 503 -2.77 17.08 0.48
C ARG A 503 -3.90 17.86 -0.22
N PRO A 504 -4.12 17.67 -1.54
CA PRO A 504 -5.32 18.17 -2.20
C PRO A 504 -6.54 17.43 -1.66
N VAL A 505 -7.49 18.16 -1.06
CA VAL A 505 -8.72 17.59 -0.50
C VAL A 505 -9.93 18.22 -1.15
N VAL A 506 -10.89 17.38 -1.53
CA VAL A 506 -12.22 17.80 -1.97
C VAL A 506 -13.29 17.21 -1.07
N ILE A 507 -14.33 17.98 -0.77
CA ILE A 507 -15.50 17.50 -0.03
C ILE A 507 -16.59 17.07 -1.01
N ARG A 508 -17.13 15.87 -0.78
CA ARG A 508 -18.29 15.30 -1.47
C ARG A 508 -19.39 14.98 -0.49
N ARG A 509 -20.63 14.98 -0.98
CA ARG A 509 -21.80 14.57 -0.20
C ARG A 509 -22.22 13.16 -0.54
N THR A 510 -22.47 12.35 0.48
CA THR A 510 -23.04 11.00 0.30
C THR A 510 -24.55 11.01 0.15
N ASP A 511 -25.20 12.11 0.56
CA ASP A 511 -26.65 12.32 0.60
C ASP A 511 -27.07 13.37 -0.44
N MET A 512 -26.66 13.16 -1.69
CA MET A 512 -27.08 14.02 -2.81
C MET A 512 -28.61 13.93 -3.00
N PRO A 513 -29.30 15.04 -3.32
CA PRO A 513 -30.74 15.01 -3.57
C PRO A 513 -31.05 14.19 -4.83
N ASP A 514 -32.18 13.47 -4.79
CA ASP A 514 -32.73 12.83 -5.99
C ASP A 514 -33.08 13.87 -7.04
N GLU A 515 -32.76 13.57 -8.29
CA GLU A 515 -32.93 14.49 -9.40
C GLU A 515 -33.60 13.84 -10.60
N ASP A 516 -34.49 14.60 -11.21
CA ASP A 516 -35.03 14.24 -12.51
C ASP A 516 -33.99 14.49 -13.60
N ARG A 517 -34.13 13.77 -14.72
CA ARG A 517 -33.20 13.84 -15.85
C ARG A 517 -32.85 15.27 -16.33
N PRO A 518 -33.79 16.23 -16.44
CA PRO A 518 -33.45 17.59 -16.84
C PRO A 518 -32.53 18.33 -15.85
N GLU A 519 -32.67 18.06 -14.55
CA GLU A 519 -31.85 18.66 -13.51
C GLU A 519 -30.43 18.09 -13.54
N ALA A 520 -30.31 16.77 -13.71
CA ALA A 520 -29.04 16.09 -13.91
C ALA A 520 -28.31 16.57 -15.18
N ASP A 521 -29.03 16.74 -16.29
CA ASP A 521 -28.48 17.27 -17.55
C ASP A 521 -27.97 18.71 -17.39
N GLU A 522 -28.70 19.57 -16.66
CA GLU A 522 -28.27 20.94 -16.40
C GLU A 522 -27.05 21.01 -15.47
N ARG A 523 -27.01 20.18 -14.42
CA ARG A 523 -25.82 20.03 -13.56
C ARG A 523 -24.61 19.59 -14.37
N ALA A 524 -24.76 18.58 -15.23
CA ALA A 524 -23.68 18.10 -16.10
C ALA A 524 -23.23 19.17 -17.10
N ALA A 525 -24.14 19.99 -17.61
CA ALA A 525 -23.81 21.13 -18.47
C ALA A 525 -23.03 22.23 -17.72
N ARG A 526 -23.45 22.56 -16.49
CA ARG A 526 -22.74 23.50 -15.61
C ARG A 526 -21.35 22.98 -15.26
N TRP A 527 -21.22 21.71 -14.89
CA TRP A 527 -19.95 21.03 -14.64
C TRP A 527 -18.98 21.17 -15.82
N ARG A 528 -19.40 20.77 -17.03
CA ARG A 528 -18.58 20.90 -18.24
C ARG A 528 -18.14 22.33 -18.48
N THR A 529 -19.07 23.28 -18.34
CA THR A 529 -18.79 24.71 -18.52
C THR A 529 -17.67 25.20 -17.59
N LEU A 530 -17.71 24.83 -16.30
CA LEU A 530 -16.68 25.23 -15.33
C LEU A 530 -15.30 24.60 -15.59
N HIS A 531 -15.25 23.50 -16.34
CA HIS A 531 -14.00 22.80 -16.68
C HIS A 531 -13.43 23.22 -18.05
N GLU A 532 -14.29 23.67 -18.97
CA GLU A 532 -13.90 24.07 -20.33
C GLU A 532 -13.54 25.56 -20.43
N GLN A 533 -14.02 26.41 -19.51
CA GLN A 533 -13.74 27.85 -19.53
C GLN A 533 -13.52 28.45 -18.13
N PRO A 534 -12.87 29.63 -18.01
CA PRO A 534 -12.62 30.29 -16.74
C PRO A 534 -13.89 30.56 -15.93
N PRO A 535 -14.02 30.00 -14.72
CA PRO A 535 -15.17 30.25 -13.85
C PRO A 535 -15.24 31.70 -13.36
N ARG A 536 -16.46 32.20 -13.18
CA ARG A 536 -16.75 33.50 -12.57
C ARG A 536 -17.19 33.29 -11.13
N THR A 537 -16.34 33.66 -10.18
CA THR A 537 -16.69 33.63 -8.76
C THR A 537 -17.85 34.58 -8.47
N HIS A 538 -18.83 34.12 -7.69
CA HIS A 538 -19.88 34.95 -7.14
C HIS A 538 -20.02 34.69 -5.63
N ILE A 539 -19.78 35.72 -4.81
CA ILE A 539 -19.96 35.64 -3.35
C ILE A 539 -21.46 35.74 -3.03
N LEU A 540 -22.06 34.71 -2.44
CA LEU A 540 -23.52 34.60 -2.32
C LEU A 540 -24.12 35.14 -1.01
N ASP A 541 -23.31 35.30 0.03
CA ASP A 541 -23.75 35.56 1.42
C ASP A 541 -23.09 36.81 2.03
N CYS A 542 -22.43 37.61 1.20
CA CYS A 542 -21.75 38.83 1.61
C CYS A 542 -21.76 39.84 0.47
N ASP A 543 -22.38 41.00 0.71
CA ASP A 543 -22.38 42.15 -0.21
C ASP A 543 -21.65 43.33 0.44
N GLU A 544 -20.57 43.79 -0.19
CA GLU A 544 -19.69 44.86 0.32
C GLU A 544 -19.24 44.70 1.80
N GLY A 545 -19.18 43.47 2.31
CA GLY A 545 -18.81 43.18 3.69
C GLY A 545 -20.00 43.04 4.64
N ALA A 546 -21.23 43.35 4.22
CA ALA A 546 -22.44 43.08 4.97
C ALA A 546 -22.96 41.66 4.67
N ALA A 547 -23.41 40.92 5.69
CA ALA A 547 -24.04 39.62 5.49
C ALA A 547 -25.36 39.80 4.71
N CYS A 548 -25.56 38.99 3.67
CA CYS A 548 -26.81 38.95 2.92
C CYS A 548 -27.42 37.53 2.94
N PRO A 549 -28.75 37.40 2.84
CA PRO A 549 -29.39 36.10 2.77
C PRO A 549 -28.98 35.38 1.48
N LEU A 550 -28.79 34.07 1.57
CA LEU A 550 -28.49 33.25 0.40
C LEU A 550 -29.64 33.32 -0.61
N PRO A 551 -29.34 33.45 -1.92
CA PRO A 551 -30.35 33.35 -2.97
C PRO A 551 -31.14 32.03 -2.87
N ASP A 552 -32.40 32.06 -3.30
CA ASP A 552 -33.20 30.85 -3.36
C ASP A 552 -32.76 29.91 -4.51
N GLU A 553 -33.33 28.71 -4.57
CA GLU A 553 -32.94 27.73 -5.58
C GLU A 553 -33.27 28.18 -7.01
N ALA A 554 -34.36 28.94 -7.22
CA ALA A 554 -34.74 29.43 -8.53
C ALA A 554 -33.76 30.48 -9.04
N ASP A 555 -33.36 31.41 -8.17
CA ASP A 555 -32.32 32.40 -8.42
C ASP A 555 -30.97 31.74 -8.71
N LEU A 556 -30.63 30.68 -7.97
CA LEU A 556 -29.41 29.92 -8.19
C LEU A 556 -29.40 29.21 -9.55
N ARG A 557 -30.52 28.59 -9.94
CA ARG A 557 -30.67 27.91 -11.25
C ARG A 557 -30.61 28.90 -12.41
N ALA A 558 -31.17 30.11 -12.25
CA ALA A 558 -31.20 31.13 -13.30
C ALA A 558 -29.84 31.76 -13.63
N ARG A 559 -28.82 31.56 -12.76
CA ARG A 559 -27.48 32.13 -12.97
C ARG A 559 -26.71 31.44 -14.10
N PRO A 560 -25.80 32.17 -14.78
CA PRO A 560 -24.97 31.63 -15.85
C PRO A 560 -24.21 30.35 -15.44
N ARG A 561 -24.04 29.42 -16.38
CA ARG A 561 -23.38 28.12 -16.16
C ARG A 561 -21.91 28.22 -15.75
N ASP A 562 -21.25 29.33 -16.05
CA ASP A 562 -19.86 29.60 -15.63
C ASP A 562 -19.74 30.21 -14.23
N THR A 563 -20.86 30.36 -13.50
CA THR A 563 -20.87 30.85 -12.12
C THR A 563 -20.28 29.81 -11.17
N LEU A 564 -19.25 30.20 -10.41
CA LEU A 564 -18.71 29.44 -9.29
C LEU A 564 -19.17 30.08 -7.97
N PRO A 565 -20.08 29.45 -7.22
CA PRO A 565 -20.60 29.98 -5.97
C PRO A 565 -19.53 29.93 -4.87
N ALA A 566 -19.44 31.02 -4.11
CA ALA A 566 -18.53 31.13 -2.97
C ALA A 566 -19.24 31.73 -1.74
N LEU A 567 -18.91 31.20 -0.56
CA LEU A 567 -19.50 31.57 0.73
C LEU A 567 -18.44 32.21 1.64
N CYS A 568 -18.67 33.45 2.02
CA CYS A 568 -17.82 34.25 2.87
C CYS A 568 -18.18 34.14 4.36
N ARG A 569 -19.46 34.08 4.72
CA ARG A 569 -19.96 34.21 6.09
C ARG A 569 -20.78 33.01 6.58
N SER A 570 -21.19 32.09 5.71
CA SER A 570 -21.99 30.90 6.03
C SER A 570 -21.20 29.76 6.69
N ALA A 571 -20.05 30.00 7.31
CA ALA A 571 -19.24 28.96 7.96
C ALA A 571 -20.03 28.15 9.03
N ALA A 572 -20.82 28.84 9.85
CA ALA A 572 -21.62 28.24 10.91
C ALA A 572 -22.87 27.50 10.41
N THR A 573 -23.34 27.86 9.21
CA THR A 573 -24.53 27.29 8.54
C THR A 573 -24.12 26.62 7.23
N ALA A 574 -22.88 26.11 7.17
CA ALA A 574 -22.30 25.58 5.94
C ALA A 574 -23.11 24.37 5.42
N PRO A 575 -23.62 23.45 6.26
CA PRO A 575 -24.49 22.37 5.79
C PRO A 575 -25.71 22.88 5.02
N GLU A 576 -26.47 23.82 5.58
CA GLU A 576 -27.69 24.34 4.97
C GLU A 576 -27.39 25.18 3.72
N ALA A 577 -26.31 25.96 3.76
CA ALA A 577 -25.87 26.78 2.64
C ALA A 577 -25.42 25.92 1.44
N LEU A 578 -24.63 24.88 1.71
CA LEU A 578 -24.20 23.93 0.68
C LEU A 578 -25.37 23.12 0.15
N ASP A 579 -26.33 22.74 0.99
CA ASP A 579 -27.55 22.06 0.52
C ASP A 579 -28.32 22.88 -0.50
N ARG A 580 -28.51 24.18 -0.23
CA ARG A 580 -29.16 25.09 -1.18
C ARG A 580 -28.37 25.26 -2.48
N ILE A 581 -27.04 25.34 -2.40
CA ILE A 581 -26.16 25.41 -3.58
C ILE A 581 -26.28 24.13 -4.43
N VAL A 582 -26.26 22.96 -3.79
CA VAL A 582 -26.37 21.66 -4.47
C VAL A 582 -27.73 21.53 -5.18
N ARG A 583 -28.84 21.81 -4.48
CA ARG A 583 -30.20 21.83 -5.07
C ARG A 583 -30.37 22.87 -6.19
N GLY A 584 -29.58 23.95 -6.15
CA GLY A 584 -29.46 24.92 -7.23
C GLY A 584 -28.72 24.42 -8.48
N GLY A 585 -28.25 23.17 -8.49
CA GLY A 585 -27.60 22.52 -9.63
C GLY A 585 -26.07 22.67 -9.68
N TYR A 586 -25.43 23.08 -8.59
CA TYR A 586 -23.98 23.31 -8.54
C TYR A 586 -23.22 22.12 -7.95
N SER A 587 -22.24 21.63 -8.72
CA SER A 587 -21.31 20.57 -8.31
C SER A 587 -19.99 21.09 -7.71
N VAL A 588 -19.74 22.40 -7.81
CA VAL A 588 -18.50 23.02 -7.33
C VAL A 588 -18.83 24.27 -6.53
N ALA A 589 -18.29 24.39 -5.31
CA ALA A 589 -18.47 25.57 -4.47
C ALA A 589 -17.26 25.79 -3.54
N LEU A 590 -17.00 27.04 -3.17
CA LEU A 590 -15.94 27.42 -2.22
C LEU A 590 -16.54 28.03 -0.95
N TRP A 591 -15.96 27.77 0.22
CA TRP A 591 -16.39 28.47 1.45
C TRP A 591 -15.29 28.63 2.49
N ARG A 592 -15.48 29.61 3.38
CA ARG A 592 -14.65 29.75 4.58
C ARG A 592 -15.14 28.79 5.67
N ARG A 593 -14.24 27.97 6.18
CA ARG A 593 -14.52 27.08 7.32
C ARG A 593 -14.71 27.82 8.63
N ARG A 594 -13.96 28.92 8.85
CA ARG A 594 -13.99 29.67 10.10
C ARG A 594 -15.09 30.72 10.08
N PRO A 595 -15.91 30.83 11.15
CA PRO A 595 -16.85 31.92 11.31
C PRO A 595 -16.17 33.28 11.21
N VAL A 596 -16.89 34.24 10.62
CA VAL A 596 -16.41 35.59 10.38
C VAL A 596 -17.21 36.52 11.28
N ALA A 597 -16.53 37.28 12.14
CA ALA A 597 -17.21 38.24 12.99
C ALA A 597 -17.95 39.29 12.14
N GLN A 598 -19.04 39.81 12.67
CA GLN A 598 -19.89 40.76 11.94
C GLN A 598 -19.10 41.99 11.49
N GLU A 599 -18.19 42.50 12.32
CA GLU A 599 -17.37 43.68 12.05
C GLU A 599 -16.13 43.42 11.16
N SER A 600 -15.90 42.18 10.73
CA SER A 600 -14.75 41.86 9.87
C SER A 600 -14.93 42.44 8.46
N VAL A 601 -13.87 43.05 7.92
CA VAL A 601 -13.81 43.50 6.52
C VAL A 601 -13.49 42.32 5.61
N CYS A 602 -14.34 42.05 4.62
CA CYS A 602 -14.21 40.89 3.71
C CYS A 602 -13.59 41.20 2.35
N ALA A 603 -13.17 42.44 2.11
CA ALA A 603 -12.68 42.90 0.81
C ALA A 603 -11.46 42.10 0.30
N ASP A 604 -10.52 41.75 1.17
CA ASP A 604 -9.34 40.95 0.80
C ASP A 604 -9.71 39.52 0.44
N PHE A 605 -10.67 38.93 1.14
CA PHE A 605 -11.22 37.62 0.78
C PHE A 605 -11.91 37.67 -0.60
N HIS A 606 -12.75 38.68 -0.87
CA HIS A 606 -13.45 38.80 -2.16
C HIS A 606 -12.48 38.96 -3.33
N ARG A 607 -11.47 39.84 -3.17
CA ARG A 607 -10.44 40.08 -4.20
C ARG A 607 -9.53 38.87 -4.39
N GLY A 608 -9.05 38.30 -3.30
CA GLY A 608 -8.21 37.12 -3.30
C GLY A 608 -8.89 35.93 -3.97
N MET A 609 -10.14 35.65 -3.59
CA MET A 609 -10.96 34.58 -4.17
C MET A 609 -11.15 34.77 -5.69
N GLY A 610 -11.60 35.96 -6.10
CA GLY A 610 -11.85 36.24 -7.51
C GLY A 610 -10.58 36.20 -8.36
N ARG A 611 -9.41 36.54 -7.79
CA ARG A 611 -8.11 36.40 -8.47
C ARG A 611 -7.71 34.92 -8.56
N ALA A 612 -7.73 34.18 -7.44
CA ALA A 612 -7.35 32.77 -7.40
C ALA A 612 -8.17 31.92 -8.38
N VAL A 613 -9.49 32.05 -8.38
CA VAL A 613 -10.38 31.31 -9.29
C VAL A 613 -10.12 31.67 -10.76
N ARG A 614 -9.81 32.94 -11.06
CA ARG A 614 -9.46 33.38 -12.41
C ARG A 614 -8.11 32.82 -12.86
N ASP A 615 -7.13 32.79 -11.97
CA ASP A 615 -5.79 32.28 -12.22
C ASP A 615 -5.81 30.76 -12.40
N ALA A 616 -6.75 30.06 -11.74
CA ALA A 616 -7.02 28.63 -11.93
C ALA A 616 -7.47 28.27 -13.35
N ARG A 617 -8.10 29.19 -14.10
CA ARG A 617 -8.64 29.00 -15.47
C ARG A 617 -9.70 27.91 -15.67
N SER A 618 -9.82 26.93 -14.78
CA SER A 618 -10.86 25.90 -14.78
C SER A 618 -11.07 25.36 -13.37
N ALA A 619 -12.25 24.79 -13.11
CA ALA A 619 -12.57 24.17 -11.82
C ALA A 619 -11.66 22.97 -11.49
N GLY A 620 -11.19 22.24 -12.51
CA GLY A 620 -10.30 21.09 -12.33
C GLY A 620 -8.93 21.43 -11.73
N ARG A 621 -8.50 22.70 -11.79
CA ARG A 621 -7.24 23.16 -11.17
C ARG A 621 -7.39 23.60 -9.72
N LEU A 622 -8.63 23.79 -9.24
CA LEU A 622 -8.89 24.29 -7.88
C LEU A 622 -8.32 23.40 -6.77
N PRO A 623 -8.41 22.05 -6.82
CA PRO A 623 -7.86 21.22 -5.75
C PRO A 623 -6.37 21.46 -5.48
N ARG A 624 -5.56 21.62 -6.55
CA ARG A 624 -4.12 21.91 -6.44
C ARG A 624 -3.85 23.35 -6.02
N LEU A 625 -4.58 24.30 -6.60
CA LEU A 625 -4.44 25.71 -6.21
C LEU A 625 -4.72 25.93 -4.71
N LEU A 626 -5.68 25.20 -4.14
CA LEU A 626 -5.97 25.29 -2.71
C LEU A 626 -4.81 24.75 -1.85
N VAL A 627 -4.04 23.78 -2.33
CA VAL A 627 -2.82 23.32 -1.65
C VAL A 627 -1.78 24.42 -1.64
N GLU A 628 -1.51 25.04 -2.78
CA GLU A 628 -0.55 26.15 -2.90
C GLU A 628 -0.92 27.30 -1.96
N LEU A 629 -2.19 27.69 -1.94
CA LEU A 629 -2.69 28.74 -1.04
C LEU A 629 -2.55 28.37 0.44
N ARG A 630 -2.76 27.10 0.82
CA ARG A 630 -2.55 26.65 2.21
C ARG A 630 -1.08 26.67 2.59
N ALA A 631 -0.20 26.22 1.71
CA ALA A 631 1.24 26.25 1.92
C ALA A 631 1.72 27.70 2.14
N GLU A 632 1.31 28.64 1.28
CA GLU A 632 1.64 30.06 1.46
C GLU A 632 1.09 30.65 2.78
N VAL A 633 -0.10 30.21 3.23
CA VAL A 633 -0.65 30.61 4.53
C VAL A 633 0.16 30.04 5.69
N ASP A 634 0.53 28.76 5.61
CA ASP A 634 1.32 28.08 6.64
C ASP A 634 2.76 28.65 6.70
N ASP A 635 3.33 29.06 5.57
CA ASP A 635 4.61 29.79 5.45
C ASP A 635 4.53 31.26 5.92
N GLY A 636 3.33 31.74 6.26
CA GLY A 636 3.10 33.09 6.77
C GLY A 636 3.21 34.19 5.72
N VAL A 637 3.01 33.88 4.43
CA VAL A 637 2.99 34.88 3.35
C VAL A 637 1.87 35.90 3.62
N PRO A 638 2.20 37.17 3.91
CA PRO A 638 1.23 38.14 4.41
C PRO A 638 0.06 38.37 3.48
N GLU A 639 0.25 38.30 2.17
CA GLU A 639 -0.78 38.55 1.15
C GLU A 639 -1.80 37.40 1.02
N LYS A 640 -1.55 36.24 1.65
CA LYS A 640 -2.35 35.01 1.48
C LYS A 640 -3.22 34.66 2.69
N PHE A 641 -3.15 35.44 3.77
CA PHE A 641 -3.93 35.25 4.99
C PHE A 641 -5.44 35.03 4.77
N TRP A 642 -6.02 35.63 3.73
CA TRP A 642 -7.43 35.52 3.38
C TRP A 642 -7.86 34.09 3.01
N ALA A 643 -6.93 33.27 2.51
CA ALA A 643 -7.19 31.89 2.10
C ALA A 643 -7.19 30.90 3.28
N SER A 644 -6.83 31.35 4.49
CA SER A 644 -6.83 30.53 5.70
C SER A 644 -8.19 29.87 5.93
N GLY A 645 -8.21 28.54 5.88
CA GLY A 645 -9.42 27.73 6.10
C GLY A 645 -10.42 27.75 4.94
N LEU A 646 -9.95 28.03 3.71
CA LEU A 646 -10.73 27.87 2.50
C LEU A 646 -10.96 26.40 2.16
N MET A 647 -12.20 26.04 1.87
CA MET A 647 -12.65 24.69 1.54
C MET A 647 -13.27 24.62 0.15
N LEU A 648 -13.22 23.44 -0.46
CA LEU A 648 -13.74 23.14 -1.80
C LEU A 648 -14.71 21.97 -1.75
N PHE A 649 -15.93 22.24 -2.19
CA PHE A 649 -16.96 21.25 -2.50
C PHE A 649 -16.80 20.94 -3.98
N TYR A 650 -16.65 19.66 -4.31
CA TYR A 650 -16.36 19.23 -5.67
C TYR A 650 -16.92 17.83 -5.87
N ASP A 651 -18.10 17.76 -6.46
CA ASP A 651 -18.83 16.53 -6.72
C ASP A 651 -18.97 16.31 -8.22
N ASP A 652 -18.15 15.41 -8.78
CA ASP A 652 -18.13 15.10 -10.21
C ASP A 652 -19.37 14.28 -10.60
N PRO A 653 -20.33 14.85 -11.36
CA PRO A 653 -21.55 14.14 -11.76
C PRO A 653 -21.27 13.00 -12.74
N THR A 654 -20.07 12.95 -13.34
CA THR A 654 -19.65 11.85 -14.22
C THR A 654 -19.05 10.67 -13.45
N ARG A 655 -18.83 10.83 -12.14
CA ARG A 655 -18.23 9.83 -11.25
C ARG A 655 -19.00 9.76 -9.92
N PRO A 656 -20.18 9.13 -9.90
CA PRO A 656 -20.96 8.96 -8.68
C PRO A 656 -20.18 8.19 -7.62
N LEU A 657 -20.55 8.39 -6.35
CA LEU A 657 -19.93 7.67 -5.23
C LEU A 657 -20.34 6.19 -5.27
N PRO A 658 -19.48 5.25 -4.84
CA PRO A 658 -19.84 3.83 -4.78
C PRO A 658 -21.04 3.60 -3.88
N GLY A 659 -21.98 2.77 -4.34
CA GLY A 659 -23.19 2.40 -3.59
C GLY A 659 -24.37 3.39 -3.70
N THR A 660 -24.28 4.45 -4.52
CA THR A 660 -25.44 5.33 -4.78
C THR A 660 -26.44 4.76 -5.79
N ASP A 661 -26.03 3.74 -6.57
CA ASP A 661 -26.86 3.10 -7.61
C ASP A 661 -27.40 1.71 -7.22
N GLU A 662 -26.99 1.18 -6.07
CA GLU A 662 -27.54 -0.09 -5.57
C GLU A 662 -28.76 0.20 -4.69
N PRO A 663 -29.97 -0.24 -5.07
CA PRO A 663 -31.10 -0.17 -4.16
C PRO A 663 -30.74 -0.94 -2.90
N LEU A 664 -30.92 -0.29 -1.74
CA LEU A 664 -30.83 -0.94 -0.42
C LEU A 664 -31.75 -2.16 -0.42
N GLU A 665 -31.21 -3.35 -0.70
CA GLU A 665 -31.85 -4.59 -0.28
C GLU A 665 -31.74 -4.64 1.24
N THR A 666 -32.73 -4.07 1.91
CA THR A 666 -32.99 -4.33 3.33
C THR A 666 -33.08 -5.85 3.53
N PRO A 667 -32.44 -6.41 4.58
CA PRO A 667 -32.36 -7.85 4.82
C PRO A 667 -33.71 -8.54 5.02
#